data_AF-A0A6J7P9X0-F1
#
_entry.id   AF-A0A6J7P9X0-F1
#
_cell.length_a   1.000
_cell.length_b   1.000
_cell.length_c   1.000
_cell.angle_alpha   90.00
_cell.angle_beta   90.00
_cell.angle_gamma   90.00
#
_symmetry.space_group_name_H-M   'P 1'
#
loop_
_entity.id
_entity.type
_entity.pdbx_description
1 polymer ?
#
loop_
_entity_poly.entity_id
_entity_poly.type
_entity_poly.pdbx_seq_one_letter_code
_entity_poly.pdbx_strand_id
1 'polypeptide(L)'
;MNDTKRAIINDRYEIGRRVGRGGMAEIFQARDILLDRTVAIKVLFAEFAVDPAFVERFRREAQSAAGLNHPNIVGVYDWGRVNNTYYIAMEFVDGRTLADIIRQSNNFTPVQVCDVIGEVALALDSAHQNGVIHRDVKPGNILISTTGQVKVADFGIARALGAGIEQNLTQTGAVMGTATYFSPEQAQGAVTDQRSDIYSLGIVMYEMLAGTVPFSGENAVAIAYKQVHEDPIPLNQRNKSIPEGLTAIVAKCMAKSPDDRYSTAGEVRDDLRRFVDGLPVLAMTSHVAGSSSDSVTRVLPITQNDPNVTTVIAKQDQPTSQIAATTTQRPATMTRTRAANYPPYDDFAPRRTAGFVFGSFFAAIVLLVGGLFLYQTISGNSSNASITVPDVRNLTVKDASEKLLKLGFTPVPLAEAKDGIGNDIVYLQDPKPSVLARNGDTIIITYNPTGAPVVVPLVRGLTVKEATGLLAPLGLQLAIAEVRNDPKIPENQIIGQDPKVDTQVRSGSTIAVVVSGGIGQATVPNIQGQVSTAALQFLQSAPYNFIVTLAEEANATVEKGRVIRTEPAIGEPIAFGSPIIVFISKGGTKVTMPQVEGLTEADARAQLTAVGLTPDVKYQEVPSGNVNDGKVVTQGTDSGTQIEAGSSVRLTVGRGVVTP
;
A
#
# COMPACT_ATOMS: atom_id res chain seq x y z
N MET A 1 21.69 16.32 -54.25
CA MET A 1 22.08 16.69 -52.87
C MET A 1 20.79 17.02 -52.13
N ASN A 2 20.24 16.09 -51.34
CA ASN A 2 19.01 16.34 -50.59
C ASN A 2 19.38 17.00 -49.26
N ASP A 3 19.26 18.32 -49.22
CA ASP A 3 19.49 19.17 -48.07
C ASP A 3 18.31 19.07 -47.09
N THR A 4 18.16 17.91 -46.44
CA THR A 4 17.34 17.83 -45.23
C THR A 4 18.10 18.54 -44.12
N LYS A 5 17.81 19.82 -43.89
CA LYS A 5 18.29 20.59 -42.73
C LYS A 5 18.08 19.74 -41.47
N ARG A 6 19.19 19.21 -40.92
CA ARG A 6 19.17 18.51 -39.63
C ARG A 6 18.90 19.53 -38.54
N ALA A 7 18.07 19.15 -37.57
CA ALA A 7 17.72 20.04 -36.46
C ALA A 7 18.97 20.32 -35.63
N ILE A 8 19.26 21.60 -35.37
CA ILE A 8 20.37 22.02 -34.51
C ILE A 8 19.77 22.44 -33.16
N ILE A 9 20.30 21.86 -32.09
CA ILE A 9 19.94 22.20 -30.71
C ILE A 9 20.98 23.18 -30.14
N ASN A 10 20.48 24.29 -29.57
CA ASN A 10 21.28 25.31 -28.88
C ASN A 10 22.47 25.83 -29.71
N ASP A 11 22.26 25.97 -31.02
CA ASP A 11 23.27 26.40 -32.01
C ASP A 11 24.60 25.61 -31.96
N ARG A 12 24.57 24.38 -31.41
CA ARG A 12 25.78 23.58 -31.14
C ARG A 12 25.66 22.12 -31.55
N TYR A 13 24.51 21.50 -31.31
CA TYR A 13 24.36 20.06 -31.50
C TYR A 13 23.50 19.78 -32.74
N GLU A 14 24.13 19.32 -33.80
CA GLU A 14 23.43 18.86 -35.01
C GLU A 14 22.89 17.45 -34.80
N ILE A 15 21.56 17.33 -34.68
CA ILE A 15 20.88 16.07 -34.38
C ILE A 15 20.87 15.14 -35.60
N GLY A 16 21.36 13.92 -35.38
CA GLY A 16 21.42 12.85 -36.36
C GLY A 16 20.35 11.78 -36.12
N ARG A 17 20.75 10.50 -36.19
CA ARG A 17 19.83 9.36 -36.06
C ARG A 17 19.38 9.17 -34.61
N ARG A 18 18.14 8.70 -34.42
CA ARG A 18 17.68 8.19 -33.13
C ARG A 18 18.44 6.89 -32.81
N VAL A 19 18.99 6.81 -31.61
CA VAL A 19 19.77 5.67 -31.09
C VAL A 19 18.88 4.75 -30.26
N GLY A 20 18.01 5.35 -29.43
CA GLY A 20 17.13 4.59 -28.56
C GLY A 20 16.01 5.45 -27.99
N ARG A 21 15.05 4.79 -27.34
CA ARG A 21 13.93 5.41 -26.64
C ARG A 21 13.85 4.82 -25.24
N GLY A 22 14.00 5.66 -24.22
CA GLY A 22 13.79 5.29 -22.82
C GLY A 22 12.37 5.61 -22.36
N GLY A 23 12.10 5.41 -21.06
CA GLY A 23 10.78 5.67 -20.46
C GLY A 23 10.38 7.14 -20.43
N MET A 24 11.33 8.07 -20.28
CA MET A 24 11.07 9.52 -20.15
C MET A 24 11.76 10.39 -21.22
N ALA A 25 12.64 9.80 -22.02
CA ALA A 25 13.48 10.53 -22.97
C ALA A 25 13.79 9.71 -24.22
N GLU A 26 14.13 10.39 -25.31
CA GLU A 26 14.75 9.81 -26.50
C GLU A 26 16.23 10.13 -26.57
N ILE A 27 17.02 9.20 -27.09
CA ILE A 27 18.46 9.38 -27.26
C ILE A 27 18.77 9.48 -28.75
N PHE A 28 19.44 10.55 -29.13
CA PHE A 28 19.89 10.82 -30.49
C PHE A 28 21.40 10.84 -30.57
N GLN A 29 21.96 10.30 -31.64
CA GLN A 29 23.33 10.59 -32.02
C GLN A 29 23.36 12.00 -32.62
N ALA A 30 24.30 12.83 -32.19
CA ALA A 30 24.48 14.19 -32.70
C ALA A 30 25.96 14.51 -32.92
N ARG A 31 26.22 15.58 -33.66
CA ARG A 31 27.56 16.16 -33.81
C ARG A 31 27.61 17.47 -33.03
N ASP A 32 28.56 17.59 -32.11
CA ASP A 32 28.93 18.86 -31.49
C ASP A 32 29.76 19.65 -32.50
N ILE A 33 29.15 20.64 -33.15
CA ILE A 33 29.76 21.37 -34.28
C ILE A 33 30.91 22.28 -33.84
N LEU A 34 30.95 22.66 -32.56
CA LEU A 34 31.98 23.55 -32.02
C LEU A 34 33.27 22.78 -31.68
N LEU A 35 33.13 21.55 -31.19
CA LEU A 35 34.26 20.69 -30.80
C LEU A 35 34.57 19.58 -31.81
N ASP A 36 33.81 19.52 -32.90
CA ASP A 36 33.85 18.50 -33.95
C ASP A 36 33.91 17.05 -33.43
N ARG A 37 32.98 16.70 -32.54
CA ARG A 37 32.91 15.36 -31.95
C ARG A 37 31.49 14.78 -32.00
N THR A 38 31.41 13.46 -32.06
CA THR A 38 30.13 12.74 -31.95
C THR A 38 29.71 12.69 -30.48
N VAL A 39 28.45 13.03 -30.19
CA VAL A 39 27.86 13.01 -28.86
C VAL A 39 26.50 12.33 -28.89
N ALA A 40 26.04 11.86 -27.73
CA ALA A 40 24.67 11.43 -27.54
C ALA A 40 23.88 12.57 -26.89
N ILE A 41 22.69 12.87 -27.40
CA ILE A 41 21.77 13.86 -26.85
C ILE A 41 20.54 13.12 -26.35
N LYS A 42 20.36 13.10 -25.03
CA LYS A 42 19.15 12.60 -24.37
C LYS A 42 18.16 13.77 -24.27
N VAL A 43 17.02 13.68 -24.94
CA VAL A 43 15.98 14.72 -24.99
C VAL A 43 14.75 14.23 -24.21
N LEU A 44 14.33 15.00 -23.21
CA LEU A 44 13.14 14.70 -22.42
C LEU A 44 11.87 14.80 -23.30
N PHE A 45 10.87 13.94 -23.10
CA PHE A 45 9.59 14.12 -23.81
C PHE A 45 8.89 15.39 -23.36
N ALA A 46 8.23 16.08 -24.31
CA ALA A 46 7.55 17.35 -24.05
C ALA A 46 6.45 17.23 -22.97
N GLU A 47 5.82 16.07 -22.85
CA GLU A 47 4.82 15.75 -21.82
C GLU A 47 5.40 15.74 -20.39
N PHE A 48 6.68 15.39 -20.23
CA PHE A 48 7.36 15.45 -18.92
C PHE A 48 8.04 16.79 -18.67
N ALA A 49 8.28 17.59 -19.71
CA ALA A 49 8.94 18.88 -19.59
C ALA A 49 8.08 19.98 -18.92
N VAL A 50 6.76 19.77 -18.81
CA VAL A 50 5.84 20.70 -18.13
C VAL A 50 5.78 20.50 -16.62
N ASP A 51 6.22 19.34 -16.11
CA ASP A 51 6.22 19.03 -14.68
C ASP A 51 7.58 19.40 -14.06
N PRO A 52 7.64 20.40 -13.16
CA PRO A 52 8.87 20.80 -12.49
C PRO A 52 9.59 19.64 -11.76
N ALA A 53 8.86 18.63 -11.27
CA ALA A 53 9.44 17.50 -10.58
C ALA A 53 10.20 16.55 -11.54
N PHE A 54 9.71 16.36 -12.77
CA PHE A 54 10.45 15.60 -13.79
C PHE A 54 11.69 16.35 -14.28
N VAL A 55 11.58 17.67 -14.47
CA VAL A 55 12.70 18.51 -14.89
C VAL A 55 13.81 18.52 -13.84
N GLU A 56 13.48 18.70 -12.56
CA GLU A 56 14.47 18.64 -11.47
C GLU A 56 15.13 17.27 -11.36
N ARG A 57 14.37 16.17 -11.55
CA ARG A 57 14.95 14.82 -11.61
C ARG A 57 15.95 14.68 -12.75
N PHE A 58 15.58 15.14 -13.94
CA PHE A 58 16.41 15.09 -15.14
C PHE A 58 17.69 15.95 -14.99
N ARG A 59 17.56 17.16 -14.42
CA ARG A 59 18.70 18.03 -14.10
C ARG A 59 19.65 17.38 -13.11
N ARG A 60 19.13 16.84 -12.02
CA ARG A 60 19.96 16.21 -11.00
C ARG A 60 20.75 15.05 -11.61
N GLU A 61 20.13 14.21 -12.44
CA GLU A 61 20.77 13.05 -13.11
C GLU A 61 22.02 13.49 -13.89
N ALA A 62 21.90 14.58 -14.66
CA ALA A 62 23.05 15.16 -15.34
C ALA A 62 24.15 15.61 -14.35
N GLN A 63 23.75 16.25 -13.25
CA GLN A 63 24.67 16.81 -12.26
C GLN A 63 25.44 15.74 -11.48
N SER A 64 24.83 14.61 -11.12
CA SER A 64 25.57 13.54 -10.41
C SER A 64 26.61 12.86 -11.29
N ALA A 65 26.33 12.73 -12.58
CA ALA A 65 27.25 12.10 -13.52
C ALA A 65 28.33 13.06 -14.04
N ALA A 66 28.05 14.38 -14.10
CA ALA A 66 29.01 15.38 -14.57
C ALA A 66 30.29 15.49 -13.71
N GLY A 67 30.21 15.14 -12.42
CA GLY A 67 31.37 15.12 -11.52
C GLY A 67 32.25 13.87 -11.64
N LEU A 68 31.82 12.86 -12.39
CA LEU A 68 32.51 11.58 -12.48
C LEU A 68 33.39 11.52 -13.72
N ASN A 69 34.70 11.35 -13.53
CA ASN A 69 35.66 11.13 -14.61
C ASN A 69 36.27 9.73 -14.48
N HIS A 70 35.77 8.78 -15.26
CA HIS A 70 36.24 7.40 -15.23
C HIS A 70 36.07 6.74 -16.61
N PRO A 71 37.03 5.92 -17.09
CA PRO A 71 36.97 5.30 -18.42
C PRO A 71 35.72 4.44 -18.63
N ASN A 72 35.25 3.77 -17.57
CA ASN A 72 34.05 2.92 -17.59
C ASN A 72 32.76 3.65 -17.18
N ILE A 73 32.73 4.97 -17.11
CA ILE A 73 31.52 5.78 -16.88
C ILE A 73 31.28 6.63 -18.13
N VAL A 74 30.03 6.74 -18.57
CA VAL A 74 29.64 7.63 -19.66
C VAL A 74 29.76 9.08 -19.18
N GLY A 75 30.64 9.86 -19.82
CA GLY A 75 30.83 11.26 -19.45
C GLY A 75 29.62 12.13 -19.81
N VAL A 76 29.20 13.00 -18.90
CA VAL A 76 28.20 14.05 -19.18
C VAL A 76 28.91 15.37 -19.48
N TYR A 77 28.59 15.99 -20.60
CA TYR A 77 29.26 17.21 -21.07
C TYR A 77 28.49 18.48 -20.78
N ASP A 78 27.16 18.44 -20.96
CA ASP A 78 26.32 19.61 -20.85
C ASP A 78 24.86 19.21 -20.59
N TRP A 79 24.06 20.13 -20.07
CA TRP A 79 22.62 20.01 -20.00
C TRP A 79 21.99 21.36 -20.31
N GLY A 80 20.79 21.36 -20.89
CA GLY A 80 20.16 22.61 -21.28
C GLY A 80 18.69 22.48 -21.60
N ARG A 81 18.11 23.60 -22.02
CA ARG A 81 16.73 23.69 -22.48
C ARG A 81 16.75 24.05 -23.97
N VAL A 82 15.88 23.40 -24.73
CA VAL A 82 15.63 23.73 -26.14
C VAL A 82 14.14 23.76 -26.39
N ASN A 83 13.65 24.86 -26.95
CA ASN A 83 12.22 25.11 -27.12
C ASN A 83 11.46 24.91 -25.79
N ASN A 84 10.55 23.94 -25.77
CA ASN A 84 9.74 23.58 -24.61
C ASN A 84 10.17 22.28 -23.93
N THR A 85 11.41 21.81 -24.16
CA THR A 85 11.94 20.60 -23.52
C THR A 85 13.40 20.76 -23.06
N TYR A 86 13.91 19.75 -22.37
CA TYR A 86 15.25 19.69 -21.79
C TYR A 86 16.10 18.62 -22.47
N TYR A 87 17.42 18.81 -22.49
CA TYR A 87 18.36 17.85 -23.03
C TYR A 87 19.60 17.67 -22.14
N ILE A 88 20.24 16.52 -22.25
CA ILE A 88 21.57 16.22 -21.70
C ILE A 88 22.46 15.79 -22.86
N ALA A 89 23.61 16.44 -23.00
CA ALA A 89 24.67 16.05 -23.92
C ALA A 89 25.70 15.19 -23.18
N MET A 90 25.95 14.00 -23.71
CA MET A 90 26.82 12.99 -23.09
C MET A 90 27.69 12.30 -24.13
N GLU A 91 28.68 11.55 -23.65
CA GLU A 91 29.56 10.72 -24.47
C GLU A 91 28.74 9.75 -25.32
N PHE A 92 29.05 9.71 -26.63
CA PHE A 92 28.47 8.71 -27.51
C PHE A 92 29.29 7.42 -27.44
N VAL A 93 28.67 6.35 -26.95
CA VAL A 93 29.27 5.02 -26.95
C VAL A 93 28.77 4.27 -28.18
N ASP A 94 29.67 4.04 -29.14
CA ASP A 94 29.36 3.24 -30.33
C ASP A 94 29.36 1.75 -29.96
N GLY A 95 28.18 1.19 -29.71
CA GLY A 95 28.04 -0.14 -29.13
C GLY A 95 26.60 -0.53 -28.87
N ARG A 96 26.43 -1.54 -28.01
CA ARG A 96 25.12 -2.10 -27.65
C ARG A 96 24.94 -2.17 -26.14
N THR A 97 23.70 -2.15 -25.68
CA THR A 97 23.40 -2.39 -24.27
C THR A 97 23.64 -3.86 -23.94
N LEU A 98 24.03 -4.15 -22.70
CA LEU A 98 24.14 -5.52 -22.20
C LEU A 98 22.78 -6.24 -22.29
N ALA A 99 21.66 -5.52 -22.11
CA ALA A 99 20.32 -6.07 -22.32
C ALA A 99 20.12 -6.62 -23.74
N ASP A 100 20.55 -5.89 -24.76
CA ASP A 100 20.44 -6.34 -26.15
C ASP A 100 21.35 -7.53 -26.42
N ILE A 101 22.51 -7.59 -25.76
CA ILE A 101 23.46 -8.71 -25.90
C ILE A 101 22.89 -9.96 -25.25
N ILE A 102 22.36 -9.87 -24.01
CA ILE A 102 21.70 -11.00 -23.32
C ILE A 102 20.54 -11.56 -24.16
N ARG A 103 19.73 -10.71 -24.81
CA ARG A 103 18.61 -11.16 -25.66
C ARG A 103 19.03 -11.88 -26.93
N GLN A 104 20.20 -11.57 -27.48
CA GLN A 104 20.66 -12.12 -28.77
C GLN A 104 21.67 -13.25 -28.63
N SER A 105 22.43 -13.27 -27.53
CA SER A 105 23.46 -14.27 -27.26
C SER A 105 22.92 -15.34 -26.33
N ASN A 106 22.98 -16.60 -26.78
CA ASN A 106 22.38 -17.70 -26.03
C ASN A 106 23.16 -18.17 -24.78
N ASN A 107 24.37 -17.66 -24.47
CA ASN A 107 25.05 -17.86 -23.18
C ASN A 107 26.35 -17.04 -23.07
N PHE A 108 26.59 -16.39 -21.93
CA PHE A 108 27.92 -15.87 -21.55
C PHE A 108 28.75 -16.98 -20.89
N THR A 109 30.05 -17.03 -21.18
CA THR A 109 30.96 -17.90 -20.41
C THR A 109 31.24 -17.27 -19.03
N PRO A 110 31.51 -18.06 -17.98
CA PRO A 110 31.84 -17.53 -16.65
C PRO A 110 32.95 -16.48 -16.67
N VAL A 111 33.97 -16.65 -17.51
CA VAL A 111 35.08 -15.69 -17.66
C VAL A 111 34.61 -14.39 -18.30
N GLN A 112 33.76 -14.43 -19.34
CA GLN A 112 33.20 -13.22 -19.94
C GLN A 112 32.32 -12.45 -18.95
N VAL A 113 31.56 -13.16 -18.10
CA VAL A 113 30.79 -12.51 -17.02
C VAL A 113 31.73 -11.79 -16.06
N CYS A 114 32.82 -12.44 -15.64
CA CYS A 114 33.80 -11.82 -14.75
C CYS A 114 34.48 -10.60 -15.38
N ASP A 115 34.83 -10.65 -16.66
CA ASP A 115 35.44 -9.54 -17.39
C ASP A 115 34.48 -8.33 -17.46
N VAL A 116 33.22 -8.54 -17.87
CA VAL A 116 32.24 -7.45 -17.98
C VAL A 116 31.90 -6.87 -16.61
N ILE A 117 31.60 -7.72 -15.64
CA ILE A 117 31.15 -7.30 -14.31
C ILE A 117 32.29 -6.69 -13.50
N GLY A 118 33.53 -7.16 -13.70
CA GLY A 118 34.71 -6.55 -13.08
C GLY A 118 34.90 -5.08 -13.50
N GLU A 119 34.62 -4.75 -14.76
CA GLU A 119 34.66 -3.37 -15.26
C GLU A 119 33.49 -2.51 -14.76
N VAL A 120 32.29 -3.10 -14.64
CA VAL A 120 31.12 -2.41 -14.03
C VAL A 120 31.38 -2.15 -12.54
N ALA A 121 31.90 -3.13 -11.81
CA ALA A 121 32.25 -2.99 -10.40
C ALA A 121 33.33 -1.92 -10.19
N LEU A 122 34.31 -1.81 -11.09
CA LEU A 122 35.30 -0.73 -11.07
C LEU A 122 34.65 0.65 -11.24
N ALA A 123 33.70 0.79 -12.17
CA ALA A 123 32.96 2.03 -12.38
C ALA A 123 32.13 2.42 -11.15
N LEU A 124 31.40 1.46 -10.56
CA LEU A 124 30.58 1.68 -9.38
C LEU A 124 31.43 2.07 -8.18
N ASP A 125 32.55 1.39 -7.94
CA ASP A 125 33.46 1.71 -6.84
C ASP A 125 34.00 3.15 -6.93
N SER A 126 34.39 3.57 -8.14
CA SER A 126 34.83 4.95 -8.40
C SER A 126 33.73 5.97 -8.13
N ALA A 127 32.48 5.67 -8.51
CA ALA A 127 31.34 6.55 -8.22
C ALA A 127 31.03 6.62 -6.72
N HIS A 128 31.06 5.48 -6.02
CA HIS A 128 30.82 5.37 -4.58
C HIS A 128 31.85 6.16 -3.76
N GLN A 129 33.13 6.09 -4.14
CA GLN A 129 34.20 6.89 -3.53
C GLN A 129 34.00 8.41 -3.69
N ASN A 130 33.28 8.84 -4.74
CA ASN A 130 32.88 10.23 -4.97
C ASN A 130 31.49 10.56 -4.37
N GLY A 131 30.92 9.67 -3.55
CA GLY A 131 29.63 9.85 -2.87
C GLY A 131 28.41 9.69 -3.77
N VAL A 132 28.56 9.13 -4.97
CA VAL A 132 27.47 8.92 -5.93
C VAL A 132 27.07 7.45 -5.95
N ILE A 133 25.82 7.17 -5.58
CA ILE A 133 25.20 5.84 -5.67
C ILE A 133 24.38 5.79 -6.97
N HIS A 134 24.51 4.72 -7.75
CA HIS A 134 23.90 4.58 -9.07
C HIS A 134 22.37 4.36 -9.00
N ARG A 135 21.89 3.50 -8.09
CA ARG A 135 20.48 3.18 -7.79
C ARG A 135 19.65 2.55 -8.92
N ASP A 136 20.12 2.51 -10.15
CA ASP A 136 19.42 1.89 -11.29
C ASP A 136 20.31 0.93 -12.09
N VAL A 137 21.13 0.12 -11.41
CA VAL A 137 22.04 -0.82 -12.08
C VAL A 137 21.22 -1.93 -12.75
N LYS A 138 21.29 -2.00 -14.09
CA LYS A 138 20.60 -3.00 -14.92
C LYS A 138 21.29 -3.16 -16.27
N PRO A 139 21.02 -4.24 -17.04
CA PRO A 139 21.68 -4.48 -18.31
C PRO A 139 21.43 -3.39 -19.37
N GLY A 140 20.31 -2.66 -19.26
CA GLY A 140 20.00 -1.53 -20.15
C GLY A 140 20.91 -0.31 -19.96
N ASN A 141 21.52 -0.17 -18.77
CA ASN A 141 22.39 0.96 -18.41
C ASN A 141 23.88 0.60 -18.51
N ILE A 142 24.20 -0.62 -18.97
CA ILE A 142 25.57 -1.08 -19.20
C ILE A 142 25.76 -1.18 -20.70
N LEU A 143 26.73 -0.44 -21.24
CA LEU A 143 27.04 -0.36 -22.66
C LEU A 143 28.36 -1.08 -22.93
N ILE A 144 28.40 -1.87 -24.00
CA ILE A 144 29.61 -2.51 -24.51
C ILE A 144 29.87 -1.93 -25.90
N SER A 145 30.98 -1.19 -26.01
CA SER A 145 31.42 -0.61 -27.28
C SER A 145 31.87 -1.67 -28.28
N THR A 146 31.94 -1.31 -29.56
CA THR A 146 32.49 -2.16 -30.63
C THR A 146 33.94 -2.59 -30.39
N THR A 147 34.69 -1.82 -29.59
CA THR A 147 36.06 -2.15 -29.18
C THR A 147 36.13 -3.02 -27.91
N GLY A 148 34.98 -3.40 -27.33
CA GLY A 148 34.88 -4.24 -26.13
C GLY A 148 35.00 -3.48 -24.81
N GLN A 149 35.11 -2.14 -24.82
CA GLN A 149 35.11 -1.35 -23.58
C GLN A 149 33.70 -1.30 -22.98
N VAL A 150 33.61 -1.56 -21.67
CA VAL A 150 32.38 -1.48 -20.88
C VAL A 150 32.23 -0.08 -20.30
N LYS A 151 31.04 0.51 -20.43
CA LYS A 151 30.68 1.81 -19.86
C LYS A 151 29.33 1.75 -19.15
N VAL A 152 29.25 2.34 -17.97
CA VAL A 152 28.03 2.50 -17.17
C VAL A 152 27.43 3.87 -17.44
N ALA A 153 26.14 3.89 -17.77
CA ALA A 153 25.36 5.07 -18.11
C ALA A 153 24.18 5.26 -17.13
N ASP A 154 23.53 6.41 -17.19
CA ASP A 154 22.25 6.67 -16.50
C ASP A 154 22.28 6.38 -14.98
N PHE A 155 23.09 7.17 -14.24
CA PHE A 155 23.10 7.17 -12.77
C PHE A 155 21.75 7.68 -12.25
N GLY A 156 20.86 6.75 -11.90
CA GLY A 156 19.49 7.02 -11.51
C GLY A 156 19.37 7.84 -10.22
N ILE A 157 18.94 9.10 -10.33
CA ILE A 157 18.60 9.92 -9.15
C ILE A 157 17.13 9.77 -8.73
N ALA A 158 16.35 8.96 -9.43
CA ALA A 158 14.99 8.65 -9.05
C ALA A 158 14.97 7.76 -7.78
N ARG A 159 15.17 8.39 -6.61
CA ARG A 159 14.70 8.02 -5.25
C ARG A 159 15.41 8.76 -4.11
N ALA A 160 16.12 9.86 -4.39
CA ALA A 160 16.65 10.70 -3.31
C ALA A 160 15.53 11.49 -2.61
N LEU A 161 15.17 11.02 -1.41
CA LEU A 161 14.43 11.70 -0.34
C LEU A 161 12.91 11.87 -0.55
N GLY A 162 12.13 10.98 0.07
CA GLY A 162 10.82 11.32 0.67
C GLY A 162 9.60 11.46 -0.23
N ALA A 163 9.71 11.36 -1.56
CA ALA A 163 8.57 11.47 -2.47
C ALA A 163 8.22 10.12 -3.11
N GLY A 164 7.16 9.49 -2.60
CA GLY A 164 6.26 8.57 -3.30
C GLY A 164 6.91 7.55 -4.25
N ILE A 165 7.40 6.45 -3.70
CA ILE A 165 7.64 5.21 -4.47
C ILE A 165 6.34 4.74 -5.16
N GLU A 166 5.18 5.06 -4.58
CA GLU A 166 3.85 4.73 -5.08
C GLU A 166 3.42 5.56 -6.31
N GLN A 167 3.91 6.79 -6.49
CA GLN A 167 3.46 7.66 -7.59
C GLN A 167 4.13 7.36 -8.93
N ASN A 168 5.32 6.77 -8.94
CA ASN A 168 6.04 6.45 -10.19
C ASN A 168 5.85 5.01 -10.67
N LEU A 169 5.38 4.09 -9.81
CA LEU A 169 5.00 2.73 -10.22
C LEU A 169 3.57 2.64 -10.76
N THR A 170 2.72 3.65 -10.48
CA THR A 170 1.29 3.66 -10.83
C THR A 170 0.99 4.36 -12.17
N GLN A 171 1.97 5.02 -12.80
CA GLN A 171 1.81 5.54 -14.15
C GLN A 171 2.00 4.41 -15.18
N THR A 172 0.89 4.08 -15.84
CA THR A 172 0.80 3.08 -16.91
C THR A 172 1.78 3.44 -18.03
N GLY A 173 2.81 2.60 -18.21
CA GLY A 173 3.63 2.58 -19.42
C GLY A 173 5.13 2.87 -19.25
N ALA A 174 5.60 3.43 -18.13
CA ALA A 174 7.01 3.85 -18.02
C ALA A 174 7.95 2.87 -17.29
N VAL A 175 7.46 1.94 -16.44
CA VAL A 175 8.35 1.26 -15.47
C VAL A 175 7.97 -0.22 -15.23
N MET A 176 7.58 -0.95 -16.28
CA MET A 176 7.36 -2.40 -16.14
C MET A 176 8.66 -3.18 -15.91
N GLY A 177 9.82 -2.62 -16.29
CA GLY A 177 11.12 -3.31 -16.28
C GLY A 177 12.07 -2.98 -15.12
N THR A 178 11.82 -1.95 -14.31
CA THR A 178 12.83 -1.46 -13.35
C THR A 178 12.80 -2.19 -12.01
N ALA A 179 11.66 -2.71 -11.57
CA ALA A 179 11.57 -3.46 -10.31
C ALA A 179 12.39 -4.76 -10.30
N THR A 180 12.71 -5.30 -11.48
CA THR A 180 13.47 -6.54 -11.67
C THR A 180 14.86 -6.50 -11.05
N TYR A 181 15.47 -5.33 -10.95
CA TYR A 181 16.84 -5.17 -10.42
C TYR A 181 16.89 -4.41 -9.10
N PHE A 182 15.74 -4.15 -8.45
CA PHE A 182 15.72 -3.46 -7.16
C PHE A 182 16.32 -4.29 -6.04
N SER A 183 17.09 -3.62 -5.17
CA SER A 183 17.46 -4.19 -3.89
C SER A 183 16.27 -4.26 -2.92
N PRO A 184 16.31 -5.15 -1.89
CA PRO A 184 15.27 -5.25 -0.87
C PRO A 184 14.94 -3.89 -0.24
N GLU A 185 15.97 -3.11 0.11
CA GLU A 185 15.81 -1.78 0.70
C GLU A 185 15.17 -0.78 -0.27
N GLN A 186 15.45 -0.88 -1.58
CA GLN A 186 14.76 -0.07 -2.60
C GLN A 186 13.29 -0.48 -2.73
N ALA A 187 12.99 -1.77 -2.69
CA ALA A 187 11.62 -2.29 -2.77
C ALA A 187 10.77 -1.87 -1.55
N GLN A 188 11.39 -1.81 -0.36
CA GLN A 188 10.75 -1.38 0.89
C GLN A 188 10.71 0.15 1.07
N GLY A 189 11.44 0.90 0.24
CA GLY A 189 11.58 2.35 0.40
C GLY A 189 12.44 2.79 1.57
N ALA A 190 13.31 1.91 2.06
CA ALA A 190 14.31 2.23 3.05
C ALA A 190 15.47 3.07 2.45
N VAL A 191 16.34 3.58 3.32
CA VAL A 191 17.52 4.34 2.88
C VAL A 191 18.48 3.40 2.13
N THR A 192 18.84 3.80 0.92
CA THR A 192 19.78 3.06 0.06
C THR A 192 21.20 3.58 0.25
N ASP A 193 22.17 2.67 0.29
CA ASP A 193 23.60 2.97 0.22
C ASP A 193 24.26 2.26 -0.97
N GLN A 194 25.60 2.30 -1.06
CA GLN A 194 26.36 1.65 -2.12
C GLN A 194 26.11 0.14 -2.26
N ARG A 195 25.67 -0.53 -1.19
CA ARG A 195 25.40 -1.97 -1.17
C ARG A 195 24.08 -2.32 -1.88
N SER A 196 23.23 -1.33 -2.14
CA SER A 196 22.07 -1.48 -3.04
C SER A 196 22.53 -1.75 -4.47
N ASP A 197 23.55 -1.03 -4.96
CA ASP A 197 24.10 -1.25 -6.31
C ASP A 197 24.76 -2.62 -6.44
N ILE A 198 25.39 -3.11 -5.36
CA ILE A 198 26.00 -4.46 -5.30
C ILE A 198 24.94 -5.54 -5.46
N TYR A 199 23.77 -5.39 -4.83
CA TYR A 199 22.66 -6.33 -4.98
C TYR A 199 22.13 -6.36 -6.42
N SER A 200 21.88 -5.18 -7.00
CA SER A 200 21.46 -5.05 -8.39
C SER A 200 22.49 -5.64 -9.36
N LEU A 201 23.79 -5.43 -9.09
CA LEU A 201 24.87 -6.06 -9.86
C LEU A 201 24.83 -7.58 -9.76
N GLY A 202 24.53 -8.14 -8.57
CA GLY A 202 24.31 -9.57 -8.38
C GLY A 202 23.18 -10.14 -9.24
N ILE A 203 22.08 -9.39 -9.40
CA ILE A 203 20.98 -9.78 -10.31
C ILE A 203 21.45 -9.78 -11.76
N VAL A 204 22.20 -8.77 -12.19
CA VAL A 204 22.78 -8.72 -13.55
C VAL A 204 23.69 -9.93 -13.80
N MET A 205 24.55 -10.26 -12.84
CA MET A 205 25.41 -11.45 -12.91
C MET A 205 24.59 -12.74 -13.03
N TYR A 206 23.54 -12.86 -12.20
CA TYR A 206 22.64 -14.02 -12.23
C TYR A 206 22.02 -14.19 -13.61
N GLU A 207 21.48 -13.11 -14.19
CA GLU A 207 20.85 -13.14 -15.51
C GLU A 207 21.85 -13.49 -16.62
N MET A 208 23.07 -12.94 -16.59
CA MET A 208 24.10 -13.28 -17.57
C MET A 208 24.49 -14.76 -17.53
N LEU A 209 24.47 -15.39 -16.35
CA LEU A 209 24.86 -16.78 -16.16
C LEU A 209 23.71 -17.78 -16.39
N ALA A 210 22.49 -17.41 -16.00
CA ALA A 210 21.31 -18.27 -16.09
C ALA A 210 20.44 -18.01 -17.33
N GLY A 211 20.69 -16.92 -18.07
CA GLY A 211 19.86 -16.45 -19.18
C GLY A 211 18.48 -15.92 -18.76
N THR A 212 18.18 -15.93 -17.48
CA THR A 212 16.90 -15.49 -16.89
C THR A 212 17.15 -14.82 -15.56
N VAL A 213 16.28 -13.87 -15.20
CA VAL A 213 16.35 -13.16 -13.91
C VAL A 213 15.97 -14.08 -12.74
N PRO A 214 16.51 -13.85 -11.53
CA PRO A 214 16.26 -14.68 -10.37
C PRO A 214 14.80 -14.65 -9.89
N PHE A 215 14.12 -13.51 -10.07
CA PHE A 215 12.74 -13.31 -9.65
C PHE A 215 11.89 -12.82 -10.81
N SER A 216 10.78 -13.52 -11.07
CA SER A 216 9.77 -13.13 -12.06
C SER A 216 8.38 -13.06 -11.42
N GLY A 217 7.51 -12.22 -11.99
CA GLY A 217 6.16 -12.02 -11.49
C GLY A 217 5.28 -11.30 -12.51
N GLU A 218 3.97 -11.39 -12.34
CA GLU A 218 2.98 -10.80 -13.26
C GLU A 218 2.91 -9.26 -13.17
N ASN A 219 3.44 -8.67 -12.10
CA ASN A 219 3.53 -7.22 -11.91
C ASN A 219 4.78 -6.81 -11.12
N ALA A 220 5.15 -5.53 -11.21
CA ALA A 220 6.35 -4.97 -10.57
C ALA A 220 6.33 -5.10 -9.03
N VAL A 221 5.15 -5.05 -8.40
CA VAL A 221 4.99 -5.20 -6.95
C VAL A 221 5.27 -6.63 -6.51
N ALA A 222 4.81 -7.62 -7.28
CA ALA A 222 5.08 -9.03 -7.03
C ALA A 222 6.59 -9.32 -7.14
N ILE A 223 7.26 -8.77 -8.14
CA ILE A 223 8.72 -8.88 -8.27
C ILE A 223 9.40 -8.22 -7.06
N ALA A 224 9.00 -7.01 -6.67
CA ALA A 224 9.54 -6.32 -5.50
C ALA A 224 9.32 -7.12 -4.19
N TYR A 225 8.16 -7.77 -4.02
CA TYR A 225 7.88 -8.63 -2.87
C TYR A 225 8.86 -9.81 -2.81
N LYS A 226 9.13 -10.46 -3.94
CA LYS A 226 10.11 -11.56 -4.04
C LYS A 226 11.53 -11.09 -3.75
N GLN A 227 11.90 -9.90 -4.23
CA GLN A 227 13.20 -9.30 -3.91
C GLN A 227 13.39 -9.17 -2.40
N VAL A 228 12.32 -8.89 -1.64
CA VAL A 228 12.39 -8.73 -0.18
C VAL A 228 12.33 -10.06 0.57
N HIS A 229 11.47 -11.00 0.16
CA HIS A 229 11.09 -12.15 0.99
C HIS A 229 11.49 -13.53 0.44
N GLU A 230 11.82 -13.65 -0.84
CA GLU A 230 12.15 -14.95 -1.45
C GLU A 230 13.64 -15.04 -1.78
N ASP A 231 14.26 -16.18 -1.51
CA ASP A 231 15.64 -16.44 -1.92
C ASP A 231 15.71 -16.89 -3.39
N PRO A 232 16.74 -16.48 -4.14
CA PRO A 232 16.90 -16.89 -5.53
C PRO A 232 17.24 -18.39 -5.60
N ILE A 233 16.75 -19.06 -6.65
CA ILE A 233 17.18 -20.45 -6.92
C ILE A 233 18.70 -20.43 -7.18
N PRO A 234 19.51 -21.20 -6.43
CA PRO A 234 20.97 -21.22 -6.62
C PRO A 234 21.37 -21.55 -8.06
N LEU A 235 22.39 -20.83 -8.57
CA LEU A 235 22.83 -20.97 -9.98
C LEU A 235 23.26 -22.39 -10.33
N ASN A 236 23.92 -23.09 -9.42
CA ASN A 236 24.35 -24.48 -9.59
C ASN A 236 23.18 -25.47 -9.73
N GLN A 237 21.99 -25.16 -9.17
CA GLN A 237 20.78 -25.96 -9.34
C GLN A 237 20.15 -25.76 -10.73
N ARG A 238 20.25 -24.54 -11.29
CA ARG A 238 19.77 -24.24 -12.65
C ARG A 238 20.72 -24.75 -13.72
N ASN A 239 22.01 -24.53 -13.54
CA ASN A 239 23.02 -24.91 -14.51
C ASN A 239 24.28 -25.42 -13.78
N LYS A 240 24.44 -26.74 -13.77
CA LYS A 240 25.58 -27.42 -13.12
C LYS A 240 26.95 -27.08 -13.72
N SER A 241 26.98 -26.46 -14.92
CA SER A 241 28.23 -26.00 -15.53
C SER A 241 28.78 -24.71 -14.92
N ILE A 242 27.99 -24.01 -14.10
CA ILE A 242 28.43 -22.79 -13.42
C ILE A 242 29.31 -23.17 -12.22
N PRO A 243 30.55 -22.66 -12.13
CA PRO A 243 31.44 -22.98 -11.01
C PRO A 243 30.92 -22.49 -9.66
N GLU A 244 31.25 -23.23 -8.61
CA GLU A 244 30.79 -22.97 -7.24
C GLU A 244 31.26 -21.60 -6.72
N GLY A 245 32.53 -21.25 -6.98
CA GLY A 245 33.08 -19.96 -6.57
C GLY A 245 32.29 -18.77 -7.11
N LEU A 246 31.88 -18.82 -8.39
CA LEU A 246 31.06 -17.77 -8.99
C LEU A 246 29.63 -17.77 -8.45
N THR A 247 29.06 -18.95 -8.17
CA THR A 247 27.76 -19.08 -7.51
C THR A 247 27.77 -18.43 -6.12
N ALA A 248 28.85 -18.62 -5.35
CA ALA A 248 29.01 -18.01 -4.03
C ALA A 248 29.12 -16.49 -4.09
N ILE A 249 29.88 -15.94 -5.06
CA ILE A 249 29.99 -14.48 -5.26
C ILE A 249 28.61 -13.87 -5.57
N VAL A 250 27.84 -14.49 -6.48
CA VAL A 250 26.49 -14.02 -6.83
C VAL A 250 25.55 -14.08 -5.62
N ALA A 251 25.58 -15.20 -4.88
CA ALA A 251 24.76 -15.35 -3.68
C ALA A 251 25.08 -14.29 -2.62
N LYS A 252 26.37 -13.99 -2.39
CA LYS A 252 26.80 -12.94 -1.45
C LYS A 252 26.38 -11.55 -1.90
N CYS A 253 26.45 -11.24 -3.20
CA CYS A 253 25.93 -9.97 -3.72
C CYS A 253 24.42 -9.83 -3.48
N MET A 254 23.68 -10.94 -3.65
CA MET A 254 22.22 -11.00 -3.54
C MET A 254 21.71 -11.33 -2.12
N ALA A 255 22.54 -11.21 -1.09
CA ALA A 255 22.09 -11.39 0.29
C ALA A 255 21.01 -10.35 0.65
N LYS A 256 19.97 -10.76 1.38
CA LYS A 256 18.84 -9.86 1.68
C LYS A 256 19.25 -8.71 2.59
N SER A 257 20.00 -9.02 3.65
CA SER A 257 20.61 -8.00 4.51
C SER A 257 21.79 -7.34 3.80
N PRO A 258 21.88 -6.00 3.76
CA PRO A 258 23.06 -5.30 3.25
C PRO A 258 24.36 -5.64 3.99
N ASP A 259 24.30 -5.98 5.28
CA ASP A 259 25.49 -6.30 6.10
C ASP A 259 26.11 -7.65 5.72
N ASP A 260 25.33 -8.54 5.09
CA ASP A 260 25.79 -9.85 4.62
C ASP A 260 26.42 -9.78 3.20
N ARG A 261 26.33 -8.62 2.54
CA ARG A 261 26.89 -8.38 1.21
C ARG A 261 28.37 -7.99 1.30
N TYR A 262 28.99 -7.79 0.14
CA TYR A 262 30.28 -7.08 0.09
C TYR A 262 30.11 -5.64 0.54
N SER A 263 31.13 -5.09 1.22
CA SER A 263 31.07 -3.72 1.71
C SER A 263 31.24 -2.71 0.58
N THR A 264 32.04 -3.04 -0.44
CA THR A 264 32.35 -2.17 -1.58
C THR A 264 32.26 -2.92 -2.90
N ALA A 265 32.03 -2.20 -4.00
CA ALA A 265 32.08 -2.80 -5.34
C ALA A 265 33.50 -3.25 -5.71
N GLY A 266 34.53 -2.60 -5.16
CA GLY A 266 35.93 -3.05 -5.27
C GLY A 266 36.15 -4.47 -4.74
N GLU A 267 35.54 -4.84 -3.61
CA GLU A 267 35.65 -6.21 -3.07
C GLU A 267 35.02 -7.25 -4.00
N VAL A 268 33.89 -6.93 -4.64
CA VAL A 268 33.26 -7.81 -5.64
C VAL A 268 34.22 -8.07 -6.79
N ARG A 269 34.85 -7.01 -7.32
CA ARG A 269 35.83 -7.10 -8.41
C ARG A 269 37.05 -7.92 -8.00
N ASP A 270 37.55 -7.74 -6.80
CA ASP A 270 38.70 -8.49 -6.31
C ASP A 270 38.39 -9.98 -6.15
N ASP A 271 37.17 -10.34 -5.72
CA ASP A 271 36.76 -11.74 -5.61
C ASP A 271 36.52 -12.39 -6.99
N LEU A 272 36.00 -11.63 -7.96
CA LEU A 272 35.91 -12.07 -9.36
C LEU A 272 37.28 -12.32 -9.97
N ARG A 273 38.28 -11.49 -9.66
CA ARG A 273 39.66 -11.70 -10.08
C ARG A 273 40.27 -12.94 -9.46
N ARG A 274 40.09 -13.16 -8.15
CA ARG A 274 40.51 -14.40 -7.49
C ARG A 274 39.94 -15.61 -8.21
N PHE A 275 38.66 -15.59 -8.54
CA PHE A 275 38.01 -16.65 -9.28
C PHE A 275 38.65 -16.90 -10.66
N VAL A 276 38.90 -15.84 -11.44
CA VAL A 276 39.55 -15.93 -12.76
C VAL A 276 40.98 -16.47 -12.65
N ASP A 277 41.70 -16.09 -11.59
CA ASP A 277 43.06 -16.53 -11.31
C ASP A 277 43.13 -17.94 -10.67
N GLY A 278 41.99 -18.58 -10.43
CA GLY A 278 41.90 -19.91 -9.81
C GLY A 278 42.20 -19.94 -8.31
N LEU A 279 42.17 -18.77 -7.65
CA LEU A 279 42.33 -18.64 -6.21
C LEU A 279 41.00 -18.86 -5.47
N PRO A 280 41.01 -19.34 -4.21
CA PRO A 280 39.80 -19.44 -3.41
C PRO A 280 39.12 -18.08 -3.25
N VAL A 281 37.81 -18.05 -3.51
CA VAL A 281 36.99 -16.84 -3.36
C VAL A 281 36.62 -16.62 -1.89
N LEU A 282 36.62 -15.37 -1.45
CA LEU A 282 36.28 -14.99 -0.08
C LEU A 282 34.80 -15.20 0.25
N ALA A 283 33.93 -15.21 -0.75
CA ALA A 283 32.53 -15.60 -0.59
C ALA A 283 32.38 -17.00 0.03
N MET A 284 33.25 -17.95 -0.35
CA MET A 284 33.17 -19.34 0.14
C MET A 284 33.73 -19.48 1.55
N THR A 285 34.80 -18.75 1.89
CA THR A 285 35.40 -18.83 3.24
C THR A 285 34.51 -18.22 4.32
N SER A 286 33.70 -17.21 3.96
CA SER A 286 32.73 -16.57 4.86
C SER A 286 31.58 -17.54 5.23
N HIS A 287 31.16 -18.41 4.31
CA HIS A 287 30.12 -19.42 4.58
C HIS A 287 30.56 -20.52 5.56
N VAL A 288 31.84 -20.90 5.56
CA VAL A 288 32.37 -21.95 6.44
C VAL A 288 32.51 -21.49 7.89
N ALA A 289 32.76 -20.20 8.12
CA ALA A 289 32.88 -19.63 9.47
C ALA A 289 31.52 -19.60 10.21
N GLY A 290 30.41 -19.38 9.51
CA GLY A 290 29.07 -19.34 10.11
C GLY A 290 28.49 -20.71 10.50
N SER A 291 28.97 -21.79 9.88
CA SER A 291 28.51 -23.17 10.14
C SER A 291 29.27 -23.90 11.25
N SER A 292 30.15 -23.22 11.98
CA SER A 292 30.99 -23.82 13.04
C SER A 292 30.73 -23.27 14.45
N SER A 293 29.53 -22.72 14.70
CA SER A 293 29.12 -22.26 16.04
C SER A 293 28.31 -23.26 16.86
N ASP A 294 28.11 -24.50 16.40
CA ASP A 294 27.59 -25.57 17.24
C ASP A 294 28.75 -26.39 17.81
N SER A 295 28.85 -26.35 19.15
CA SER A 295 29.71 -27.17 20.03
C SER A 295 31.19 -26.81 20.17
N VAL A 296 31.50 -25.69 20.86
CA VAL A 296 32.56 -25.69 21.89
C VAL A 296 32.15 -24.79 23.06
N THR A 297 31.83 -25.41 24.20
CA THR A 297 31.74 -24.78 25.51
C THR A 297 33.06 -24.09 25.85
N ARG A 298 33.08 -22.76 25.99
CA ARG A 298 34.22 -22.05 26.58
C ARG A 298 33.77 -21.17 27.75
N VAL A 299 34.24 -21.57 28.91
CA VAL A 299 34.05 -20.99 30.24
C VAL A 299 34.63 -19.57 30.29
N LEU A 300 33.86 -18.65 30.88
CA LEU A 300 34.28 -17.28 31.22
C LEU A 300 35.27 -17.29 32.41
N PRO A 301 36.41 -16.58 32.34
CA PRO A 301 37.12 -16.16 33.54
C PRO A 301 36.65 -14.77 33.96
N ILE A 302 36.19 -14.68 35.21
CA ILE A 302 36.02 -13.44 35.97
C ILE A 302 37.39 -13.05 36.52
N THR A 303 37.81 -11.80 36.36
CA THR A 303 38.86 -11.22 37.22
C THR A 303 38.40 -9.87 37.77
N GLN A 304 38.32 -9.85 39.10
CA GLN A 304 38.06 -8.71 39.96
C GLN A 304 39.25 -7.73 39.97
N ASN A 305 38.90 -6.45 40.18
CA ASN A 305 39.80 -5.38 40.57
C ASN A 305 40.50 -5.68 41.90
N ASP A 306 41.78 -5.31 42.02
CA ASP A 306 42.16 -4.32 43.04
C ASP A 306 43.49 -3.60 42.68
N PRO A 307 43.67 -2.35 43.16
CA PRO A 307 44.70 -1.43 42.73
C PRO A 307 45.90 -1.44 43.68
N ASN A 308 47.13 -1.36 43.14
CA ASN A 308 48.21 -0.51 43.65
C ASN A 308 49.53 -0.76 42.92
N VAL A 309 50.31 0.32 42.92
CA VAL A 309 51.76 0.44 42.65
C VAL A 309 52.17 0.74 41.19
N THR A 310 52.26 2.05 40.93
CA THR A 310 53.48 2.82 40.57
C THR A 310 54.46 2.10 39.63
N THR A 311 54.78 2.61 38.43
CA THR A 311 55.89 3.57 38.25
C THR A 311 55.85 4.42 36.96
N VAL A 312 56.19 5.70 37.13
CA VAL A 312 56.91 6.69 36.27
C VAL A 312 56.50 7.06 34.82
N ILE A 313 56.10 8.35 34.72
CA ILE A 313 56.72 9.48 33.97
C ILE A 313 56.51 9.62 32.44
N ALA A 314 56.08 10.87 32.13
CA ALA A 314 56.32 11.73 30.96
C ALA A 314 55.42 11.65 29.71
N LYS A 315 54.52 12.63 29.67
CA LYS A 315 54.23 13.52 28.52
C LYS A 315 55.46 13.76 27.61
N GLN A 316 55.30 13.64 26.29
CA GLN A 316 55.18 14.77 25.36
C GLN A 316 55.20 14.33 23.89
N ASP A 317 54.25 14.91 23.13
CA ASP A 317 54.33 15.45 21.77
C ASP A 317 54.88 14.63 20.58
N GLN A 318 54.08 14.63 19.50
CA GLN A 318 54.48 14.24 18.14
C GLN A 318 55.59 15.15 17.58
N PRO A 319 56.33 14.75 16.51
CA PRO A 319 55.87 14.93 15.13
C PRO A 319 56.40 13.91 14.09
N THR A 320 55.83 14.01 12.88
CA THR A 320 56.14 13.36 11.60
C THR A 320 57.61 13.47 11.14
N SER A 321 58.14 12.43 10.45
CA SER A 321 59.04 12.48 9.25
C SER A 321 59.41 11.05 8.82
N GLN A 322 59.11 10.63 7.57
CA GLN A 322 60.06 10.39 6.44
C GLN A 322 61.35 9.64 6.84
N ILE A 323 61.76 8.55 6.17
CA ILE A 323 62.52 8.54 4.90
C ILE A 323 62.56 7.12 4.25
N ALA A 324 62.56 7.13 2.90
CA ALA A 324 63.19 6.26 1.86
C ALA A 324 64.22 5.18 2.28
N ALA A 325 64.72 4.24 1.47
CA ALA A 325 64.46 3.56 0.19
C ALA A 325 65.58 2.51 0.04
N THR A 326 65.37 1.32 -0.58
CA THR A 326 66.42 0.59 -1.37
C THR A 326 65.79 -0.50 -2.26
N THR A 327 65.73 -0.18 -3.56
CA THR A 327 66.07 -0.94 -4.78
C THR A 327 66.22 -2.48 -4.76
N THR A 328 65.37 -3.18 -5.53
CA THR A 328 65.83 -4.24 -6.47
C THR A 328 64.89 -4.37 -7.69
N GLN A 329 65.43 -3.99 -8.85
CA GLN A 329 65.21 -4.48 -10.22
C GLN A 329 63.81 -4.80 -10.78
N ARG A 330 63.40 -3.98 -11.75
CA ARG A 330 62.56 -4.34 -12.91
C ARG A 330 63.12 -5.54 -13.68
N PRO A 331 62.24 -6.31 -14.33
CA PRO A 331 62.37 -6.52 -15.76
C PRO A 331 61.27 -5.82 -16.56
N ALA A 332 61.54 -5.72 -17.85
CA ALA A 332 60.89 -4.91 -18.86
C ALA A 332 59.39 -5.16 -19.06
N THR A 333 58.70 -4.04 -19.33
CA THR A 333 57.65 -3.87 -20.33
C THR A 333 57.21 -5.14 -21.07
N MET A 334 56.11 -5.74 -20.65
CA MET A 334 55.25 -6.50 -21.55
C MET A 334 54.04 -5.63 -21.89
N THR A 335 54.14 -4.93 -23.01
CA THR A 335 52.97 -4.50 -23.77
C THR A 335 52.22 -5.77 -24.19
N ARG A 336 51.24 -6.21 -23.40
CA ARG A 336 50.38 -7.31 -23.81
C ARG A 336 49.30 -6.72 -24.71
N THR A 337 49.60 -6.70 -26.01
CA THR A 337 48.60 -6.61 -27.08
C THR A 337 47.68 -7.83 -26.94
N ARG A 338 46.59 -7.72 -26.16
CA ARG A 338 45.58 -8.78 -26.08
C ARG A 338 44.76 -8.68 -27.36
N ALA A 339 45.10 -9.53 -28.34
CA ALA A 339 44.32 -9.70 -29.55
C ALA A 339 42.85 -9.96 -29.15
N ALA A 340 41.98 -9.04 -29.56
CA ALA A 340 40.54 -9.18 -29.47
C ALA A 340 40.11 -10.28 -30.43
N ASN A 341 40.09 -11.53 -29.97
CA ASN A 341 39.38 -12.60 -30.66
C ASN A 341 37.90 -12.54 -30.29
N TYR A 342 37.23 -11.48 -30.75
CA TYR A 342 35.80 -11.54 -31.03
C TYR A 342 35.65 -11.91 -32.51
N PRO A 343 34.78 -12.86 -32.87
CA PRO A 343 34.46 -13.06 -34.29
C PRO A 343 33.93 -11.73 -34.86
N PRO A 344 34.35 -11.33 -36.08
CA PRO A 344 33.78 -10.17 -36.73
C PRO A 344 32.28 -10.40 -36.91
N TYR A 345 31.45 -9.52 -36.36
CA TYR A 345 30.00 -9.61 -36.51
C TYR A 345 29.62 -8.96 -37.85
N ASP A 346 29.12 -9.78 -38.77
CA ASP A 346 28.62 -9.33 -40.06
C ASP A 346 27.38 -8.44 -39.89
N ASP A 347 27.52 -7.19 -40.32
CA ASP A 347 26.44 -6.21 -40.45
C ASP A 347 25.53 -6.59 -41.63
N PHE A 348 24.40 -7.24 -41.34
CA PHE A 348 23.24 -7.17 -42.24
C PHE A 348 22.25 -6.13 -41.72
N ALA A 349 22.42 -4.89 -42.17
CA ALA A 349 21.40 -3.86 -42.05
C ALA A 349 20.58 -3.81 -43.35
N PRO A 350 19.25 -4.09 -43.33
CA PRO A 350 18.40 -3.70 -44.44
C PRO A 350 18.01 -2.22 -44.30
N ARG A 351 18.36 -1.42 -45.32
CA ARG A 351 17.90 -0.05 -45.50
C ARG A 351 16.46 -0.05 -46.04
N ARG A 352 15.59 0.70 -45.34
CA ARG A 352 14.39 1.46 -45.77
C ARG A 352 13.50 0.87 -46.88
N THR A 353 12.21 0.70 -46.56
CA THR A 353 11.11 1.53 -47.14
C THR A 353 9.88 1.50 -46.22
N ALA A 354 9.28 2.67 -46.02
CA ALA A 354 8.02 2.84 -45.33
C ALA A 354 6.87 2.30 -46.19
N GLY A 355 5.95 1.56 -45.55
CA GLY A 355 4.77 0.94 -46.16
C GLY A 355 4.78 -0.56 -45.96
N PHE A 356 3.70 -1.12 -45.37
CA PHE A 356 3.48 -2.54 -45.05
C PHE A 356 4.06 -3.08 -43.71
N VAL A 357 3.53 -2.62 -42.56
CA VAL A 357 3.77 -3.28 -41.26
C VAL A 357 2.53 -4.00 -40.70
N PHE A 358 1.33 -3.79 -41.23
CA PHE A 358 0.14 -4.52 -40.77
C PHE A 358 -0.13 -5.86 -41.49
N GLY A 359 0.47 -6.10 -42.67
CA GLY A 359 0.30 -7.36 -43.41
C GLY A 359 1.31 -8.45 -43.04
N SER A 360 2.52 -8.07 -42.61
CA SER A 360 3.62 -9.03 -42.36
C SER A 360 3.49 -9.76 -41.04
N PHE A 361 2.89 -9.17 -40.00
CA PHE A 361 2.64 -9.84 -38.73
C PHE A 361 1.55 -10.93 -38.86
N PHE A 362 0.53 -10.66 -39.69
CA PHE A 362 -0.49 -11.67 -40.02
C PHE A 362 0.08 -12.76 -40.93
N ALA A 363 0.89 -12.41 -41.94
CA ALA A 363 1.56 -13.39 -42.79
C ALA A 363 2.60 -14.24 -42.05
N ALA A 364 3.32 -13.68 -41.07
CA ALA A 364 4.28 -14.40 -40.25
C ALA A 364 3.58 -15.35 -39.28
N ILE A 365 2.46 -14.95 -38.68
CA ILE A 365 1.63 -15.85 -37.86
C ILE A 365 0.99 -16.93 -38.73
N VAL A 366 0.49 -16.61 -39.92
CA VAL A 366 -0.07 -17.61 -40.87
C VAL A 366 1.02 -18.56 -41.38
N LEU A 367 2.25 -18.09 -41.61
CA LEU A 367 3.39 -18.94 -42.01
C LEU A 367 3.95 -19.77 -40.85
N LEU A 368 3.89 -19.26 -39.61
CA LEU A 368 4.34 -19.96 -38.42
C LEU A 368 3.30 -21.01 -38.00
N VAL A 369 2.00 -20.70 -38.11
CA VAL A 369 0.88 -21.64 -37.97
C VAL A 369 0.89 -22.66 -39.12
N GLY A 370 1.11 -22.22 -40.36
CA GLY A 370 1.24 -23.11 -41.53
C GLY A 370 2.47 -24.01 -41.46
N GLY A 371 3.58 -23.52 -40.91
CA GLY A 371 4.80 -24.28 -40.65
C GLY A 371 4.64 -25.29 -39.52
N LEU A 372 3.93 -24.92 -38.44
CA LEU A 372 3.56 -25.85 -37.37
C LEU A 372 2.58 -26.92 -37.87
N PHE A 373 1.63 -26.54 -38.72
CA PHE A 373 0.66 -27.43 -39.35
C PHE A 373 1.35 -28.41 -40.33
N LEU A 374 2.32 -27.94 -41.13
CA LEU A 374 3.11 -28.78 -42.04
C LEU A 374 4.02 -29.74 -41.26
N TYR A 375 4.62 -29.29 -40.15
CA TYR A 375 5.42 -30.13 -39.25
C TYR A 375 4.57 -31.21 -38.56
N GLN A 376 3.39 -30.85 -38.07
CA GLN A 376 2.47 -31.80 -37.42
C GLN A 376 1.81 -32.77 -38.40
N THR A 377 1.58 -32.37 -39.66
CA THR A 377 1.05 -33.26 -40.71
C THR A 377 2.08 -34.29 -41.18
N ILE A 378 3.37 -33.98 -41.08
CA ILE A 378 4.46 -34.89 -41.48
C ILE A 378 4.96 -35.76 -40.30
N SER A 379 4.74 -35.33 -39.04
CA SER A 379 5.34 -35.96 -37.85
C SER A 379 4.42 -36.84 -36.99
N GLY A 380 3.11 -36.95 -37.23
CA GLY A 380 2.29 -37.76 -36.31
C GLY A 380 0.89 -38.13 -36.79
N ASN A 381 0.59 -39.43 -36.69
CA ASN A 381 -0.72 -40.08 -36.85
C ASN A 381 -1.93 -39.20 -36.52
N SER A 382 -2.74 -38.91 -37.54
CA SER A 382 -4.06 -38.31 -37.38
C SER A 382 -5.04 -39.29 -36.73
N SER A 383 -5.43 -39.04 -35.49
CA SER A 383 -6.69 -39.53 -34.94
C SER A 383 -7.79 -38.52 -35.25
N ASN A 384 -8.66 -38.86 -36.21
CA ASN A 384 -9.85 -38.09 -36.60
C ASN A 384 -10.96 -38.14 -35.52
N ALA A 385 -10.67 -37.68 -34.30
CA ALA A 385 -11.67 -37.59 -33.23
C ALA A 385 -12.20 -36.16 -33.11
N SER A 386 -13.49 -35.97 -33.39
CA SER A 386 -14.20 -34.71 -33.16
C SER A 386 -14.36 -34.48 -31.66
N ILE A 387 -13.83 -33.37 -31.14
CA ILE A 387 -13.87 -32.97 -29.74
C ILE A 387 -15.00 -31.92 -29.58
N THR A 388 -15.81 -32.05 -28.53
CA THR A 388 -16.88 -31.09 -28.25
C THR A 388 -16.30 -29.82 -27.63
N VAL A 389 -16.63 -28.65 -28.19
CA VAL A 389 -16.19 -27.35 -27.68
C VAL A 389 -16.85 -27.08 -26.32
N PRO A 390 -16.09 -26.89 -25.23
CA PRO A 390 -16.65 -26.61 -23.92
C PRO A 390 -17.23 -25.19 -23.84
N ASP A 391 -18.16 -24.98 -22.91
CA ASP A 391 -18.52 -23.62 -22.49
C ASP A 391 -17.42 -23.06 -21.59
N VAL A 392 -16.89 -21.91 -22.00
CA VAL A 392 -15.88 -21.14 -21.28
C VAL A 392 -16.35 -19.72 -20.97
N ARG A 393 -17.63 -19.42 -21.21
CA ARG A 393 -18.24 -18.17 -20.75
C ARG A 393 -18.31 -18.15 -19.22
N ASN A 394 -18.26 -16.95 -18.65
CA ASN A 394 -18.17 -16.67 -17.21
C ASN A 394 -16.88 -17.20 -16.53
N LEU A 395 -15.92 -17.72 -17.30
CA LEU A 395 -14.58 -18.00 -16.82
C LEU A 395 -13.67 -16.80 -17.03
N THR A 396 -12.57 -16.76 -16.28
CA THR A 396 -11.51 -15.79 -16.57
C THR A 396 -10.85 -16.14 -17.92
N VAL A 397 -10.28 -15.15 -18.62
CA VAL A 397 -9.51 -15.40 -19.87
C VAL A 397 -8.46 -16.49 -19.65
N LYS A 398 -7.78 -16.45 -18.50
CA LYS A 398 -6.79 -17.44 -18.10
C LYS A 398 -7.39 -18.85 -18.01
N ASP A 399 -8.45 -19.02 -17.21
CA ASP A 399 -9.07 -20.33 -17.01
C ASP A 399 -9.71 -20.86 -18.30
N ALA A 400 -10.30 -19.98 -19.10
CA ALA A 400 -10.85 -20.29 -20.41
C ALA A 400 -9.76 -20.78 -21.37
N SER A 401 -8.64 -20.07 -21.45
CA SER A 401 -7.50 -20.43 -22.30
C SER A 401 -6.86 -21.76 -21.86
N GLU A 402 -6.63 -21.97 -20.56
CA GLU A 402 -6.07 -23.23 -20.03
C GLU A 402 -6.99 -24.42 -20.32
N LYS A 403 -8.31 -24.25 -20.13
CA LYS A 403 -9.31 -25.31 -20.38
C LYS A 403 -9.38 -25.68 -21.86
N LEU A 404 -9.28 -24.70 -22.77
CA LEU A 404 -9.28 -24.92 -24.22
C LEU A 404 -7.98 -25.58 -24.71
N LEU A 405 -6.82 -25.11 -24.23
CA LEU A 405 -5.51 -25.70 -24.55
C LEU A 405 -5.42 -27.17 -24.11
N LYS A 406 -5.93 -27.49 -22.91
CA LYS A 406 -5.96 -28.86 -22.39
C LYS A 406 -6.77 -29.83 -23.26
N LEU A 407 -7.77 -29.32 -23.99
CA LEU A 407 -8.60 -30.11 -24.91
C LEU A 407 -8.05 -30.11 -26.34
N GLY A 408 -6.88 -29.51 -26.57
CA GLY A 408 -6.25 -29.43 -27.88
C GLY A 408 -6.75 -28.29 -28.76
N PHE A 409 -7.51 -27.33 -28.24
CA PHE A 409 -7.93 -26.15 -29.00
C PHE A 409 -6.92 -25.01 -28.91
N THR A 410 -6.95 -24.12 -29.89
CA THR A 410 -6.13 -22.90 -29.91
C THR A 410 -6.99 -21.68 -29.49
N PRO A 411 -6.92 -21.20 -28.24
CA PRO A 411 -7.71 -20.05 -27.81
C PRO A 411 -7.13 -18.74 -28.36
N VAL A 412 -7.99 -17.87 -28.90
CA VAL A 412 -7.64 -16.52 -29.34
C VAL A 412 -8.45 -15.50 -28.53
N PRO A 413 -7.82 -14.78 -27.58
CA PRO A 413 -8.52 -13.79 -26.77
C PRO A 413 -8.75 -12.49 -27.54
N LEU A 414 -9.98 -11.96 -27.47
CA LEU A 414 -10.40 -10.70 -28.06
C LEU A 414 -10.91 -9.76 -26.95
N ALA A 415 -10.25 -8.62 -26.77
CA ALA A 415 -10.65 -7.64 -25.75
C ALA A 415 -11.76 -6.72 -26.28
N GLU A 416 -12.91 -6.71 -25.62
CA GLU A 416 -14.03 -5.81 -25.94
C GLU A 416 -14.79 -5.44 -24.65
N ALA A 417 -14.97 -4.15 -24.40
CA ALA A 417 -15.57 -3.66 -23.16
C ALA A 417 -17.08 -3.87 -23.13
N LYS A 418 -17.60 -4.38 -22.02
CA LYS A 418 -19.04 -4.60 -21.83
C LYS A 418 -19.50 -4.31 -20.41
N ASP A 419 -20.44 -3.36 -20.29
CA ASP A 419 -21.04 -2.99 -19.01
C ASP A 419 -21.74 -4.18 -18.34
N GLY A 420 -21.59 -4.29 -17.02
CA GLY A 420 -22.23 -5.33 -16.20
C GLY A 420 -21.53 -6.69 -16.21
N ILE A 421 -20.39 -6.84 -16.89
CA ILE A 421 -19.56 -8.05 -16.88
C ILE A 421 -18.29 -7.81 -16.07
N GLY A 422 -17.87 -8.79 -15.26
CA GLY A 422 -16.63 -8.70 -14.50
C GLY A 422 -15.39 -8.58 -15.39
N ASN A 423 -14.34 -7.91 -14.92
CA ASN A 423 -13.08 -7.80 -15.65
C ASN A 423 -12.47 -9.19 -15.89
N ASP A 424 -11.82 -9.33 -17.05
CA ASP A 424 -11.17 -10.55 -17.51
C ASP A 424 -12.12 -11.74 -17.63
N ILE A 425 -13.44 -11.50 -17.62
CA ILE A 425 -14.46 -12.53 -17.80
C ILE A 425 -14.81 -12.65 -19.28
N VAL A 426 -14.72 -13.87 -19.79
CA VAL A 426 -15.19 -14.22 -21.12
C VAL A 426 -16.72 -14.17 -21.13
N TYR A 427 -17.30 -13.27 -21.92
CA TYR A 427 -18.76 -13.16 -22.05
C TYR A 427 -19.28 -13.68 -23.40
N LEU A 428 -18.39 -13.91 -24.37
CA LEU A 428 -18.72 -14.46 -25.67
C LEU A 428 -17.62 -15.44 -26.13
N GLN A 429 -18.03 -16.49 -26.84
CA GLN A 429 -17.11 -17.44 -27.47
C GLN A 429 -17.61 -17.82 -28.86
N ASP A 430 -16.69 -18.08 -29.77
CA ASP A 430 -16.96 -18.58 -31.12
C ASP A 430 -15.93 -19.65 -31.54
N PRO A 431 -16.34 -20.84 -32.01
CA PRO A 431 -17.70 -21.38 -32.10
C PRO A 431 -18.44 -21.48 -30.76
N LYS A 432 -19.78 -21.50 -30.84
CA LYS A 432 -20.66 -21.65 -29.67
C LYS A 432 -20.38 -22.98 -28.92
N PRO A 433 -20.70 -23.05 -27.61
CA PRO A 433 -20.55 -24.29 -26.85
C PRO A 433 -21.26 -25.48 -27.51
N SER A 434 -20.73 -26.68 -27.27
CA SER A 434 -21.29 -27.96 -27.73
C SER A 434 -21.21 -28.22 -29.24
N VAL A 435 -20.56 -27.34 -30.01
CA VAL A 435 -20.20 -27.62 -31.40
C VAL A 435 -19.05 -28.62 -31.45
N LEU A 436 -19.06 -29.52 -32.44
CA LEU A 436 -17.95 -30.44 -32.70
C LEU A 436 -16.84 -29.72 -33.46
N ALA A 437 -15.62 -29.74 -32.91
CA ALA A 437 -14.43 -29.16 -33.50
C ALA A 437 -13.27 -30.18 -33.46
N ARG A 438 -12.23 -29.95 -34.23
CA ARG A 438 -11.06 -30.82 -34.33
C ARG A 438 -9.96 -30.34 -33.39
N ASN A 439 -9.06 -31.26 -33.04
CA ASN A 439 -7.82 -30.91 -32.35
C ASN A 439 -7.01 -29.94 -33.22
N GLY A 440 -6.61 -28.80 -32.63
CA GLY A 440 -5.95 -27.67 -33.28
C GLY A 440 -6.89 -26.54 -33.69
N ASP A 441 -8.22 -26.74 -33.71
CA ASP A 441 -9.17 -25.70 -34.13
C ASP A 441 -9.11 -24.47 -33.22
N THR A 442 -9.33 -23.30 -33.82
CA THR A 442 -9.26 -22.01 -33.14
C THR A 442 -10.58 -21.66 -32.49
N ILE A 443 -10.54 -21.24 -31.22
CA ILE A 443 -11.71 -20.77 -30.47
C ILE A 443 -11.46 -19.31 -30.06
N ILE A 444 -12.26 -18.38 -30.58
CA ILE A 444 -12.18 -16.97 -30.21
C ILE A 444 -12.96 -16.77 -28.90
N ILE A 445 -12.32 -16.17 -27.90
CA ILE A 445 -12.96 -15.83 -26.61
C ILE A 445 -12.96 -14.31 -26.43
N THR A 446 -14.14 -13.70 -26.38
CA THR A 446 -14.28 -12.26 -26.14
C THR A 446 -14.48 -11.98 -24.66
N TYR A 447 -13.66 -11.10 -24.10
CA TYR A 447 -13.64 -10.80 -22.68
C TYR A 447 -13.68 -9.31 -22.40
N ASN A 448 -14.18 -8.95 -21.21
CA ASN A 448 -14.20 -7.57 -20.75
C ASN A 448 -12.80 -7.16 -20.25
N PRO A 449 -12.05 -6.29 -20.95
CA PRO A 449 -10.71 -5.90 -20.54
C PRO A 449 -10.73 -5.15 -19.21
N THR A 450 -9.67 -5.31 -18.42
CA THR A 450 -9.51 -4.61 -17.16
C THR A 450 -9.48 -3.08 -17.40
N GLY A 451 -10.54 -2.38 -17.00
CA GLY A 451 -10.57 -0.91 -17.02
C GLY A 451 -9.54 -0.29 -16.07
N ALA A 452 -9.10 0.94 -16.36
CA ALA A 452 -8.16 1.67 -15.52
C ALA A 452 -8.71 1.80 -14.08
N PRO A 453 -7.88 1.62 -13.03
CA PRO A 453 -8.29 1.83 -11.66
C PRO A 453 -8.71 3.29 -11.44
N VAL A 454 -9.88 3.46 -10.83
CA VAL A 454 -10.43 4.76 -10.45
C VAL A 454 -10.03 5.01 -8.99
N VAL A 455 -9.42 6.16 -8.74
CA VAL A 455 -9.05 6.57 -7.38
C VAL A 455 -10.32 6.97 -6.63
N VAL A 456 -10.54 6.38 -5.45
CA VAL A 456 -11.69 6.73 -4.60
C VAL A 456 -11.51 8.16 -4.07
N PRO A 457 -12.37 9.11 -4.46
CA PRO A 457 -12.30 10.46 -3.97
C PRO A 457 -12.70 10.53 -2.48
N LEU A 458 -12.35 11.64 -1.82
CA LEU A 458 -12.84 11.92 -0.48
C LEU A 458 -14.33 12.25 -0.52
N VAL A 459 -15.16 11.41 0.08
CA VAL A 459 -16.61 11.63 0.25
C VAL A 459 -17.00 11.89 1.70
N ARG A 460 -16.09 11.67 2.66
CA ARG A 460 -16.30 12.03 4.07
C ARG A 460 -16.56 13.55 4.20
N GLY A 461 -17.58 13.90 4.97
CA GLY A 461 -18.02 15.27 5.21
C GLY A 461 -19.02 15.79 4.18
N LEU A 462 -19.17 15.11 3.03
CA LEU A 462 -20.21 15.42 2.05
C LEU A 462 -21.56 14.83 2.48
N THR A 463 -22.64 15.39 1.96
CA THR A 463 -23.96 14.73 2.02
C THR A 463 -24.00 13.53 1.07
N VAL A 464 -24.89 12.58 1.33
CA VAL A 464 -25.10 11.41 0.44
C VAL A 464 -25.35 11.86 -1.01
N LYS A 465 -26.15 12.91 -1.20
CA LYS A 465 -26.49 13.47 -2.51
C LYS A 465 -25.27 14.02 -3.26
N GLU A 466 -24.42 14.77 -2.57
CA GLU A 466 -23.20 15.34 -3.17
C GLU A 466 -22.18 14.25 -3.50
N ALA A 467 -22.00 13.27 -2.61
CA ALA A 467 -21.12 12.14 -2.83
C ALA A 467 -21.55 11.29 -4.03
N THR A 468 -22.86 11.03 -4.19
CA THR A 468 -23.38 10.36 -5.39
C THR A 468 -23.07 11.14 -6.67
N GLY A 469 -23.23 12.46 -6.66
CA GLY A 469 -22.89 13.33 -7.80
C GLY A 469 -21.40 13.34 -8.15
N LEU A 470 -20.53 13.19 -7.15
CA LEU A 470 -19.08 13.11 -7.34
C LEU A 470 -18.61 11.75 -7.86
N LEU A 471 -19.25 10.66 -7.43
CA LEU A 471 -18.86 9.29 -7.78
C LEU A 471 -19.40 8.82 -9.13
N ALA A 472 -20.58 9.28 -9.55
CA ALA A 472 -21.21 8.83 -10.80
C ALA A 472 -20.39 9.09 -12.07
N PRO A 473 -19.75 10.27 -12.29
CA PRO A 473 -18.90 10.51 -13.46
C PRO A 473 -17.63 9.64 -13.49
N LEU A 474 -17.22 9.13 -12.32
CA LEU A 474 -16.08 8.23 -12.16
C LEU A 474 -16.46 6.75 -12.34
N GLY A 475 -17.74 6.47 -12.65
CA GLY A 475 -18.27 5.12 -12.77
C GLY A 475 -18.38 4.38 -11.43
N LEU A 476 -18.30 5.08 -10.30
CA LEU A 476 -18.37 4.47 -8.97
C LEU A 476 -19.80 4.53 -8.40
N GLN A 477 -20.20 3.48 -7.69
CA GLN A 477 -21.50 3.40 -7.03
C GLN A 477 -21.34 3.75 -5.55
N LEU A 478 -22.39 4.32 -4.94
CA LEU A 478 -22.41 4.60 -3.51
C LEU A 478 -23.45 3.69 -2.84
N ALA A 479 -23.07 3.03 -1.74
CA ALA A 479 -23.98 2.28 -0.89
C ALA A 479 -23.84 2.70 0.57
N ILE A 480 -24.96 2.88 1.26
CA ILE A 480 -24.96 3.17 2.69
C ILE A 480 -24.83 1.84 3.43
N ALA A 481 -23.69 1.62 4.07
CA ALA A 481 -23.43 0.39 4.81
C ALA A 481 -23.99 0.44 6.23
N GLU A 482 -23.94 1.61 6.87
CA GLU A 482 -24.39 1.81 8.25
C GLU A 482 -24.85 3.26 8.45
N VAL A 483 -25.87 3.46 9.29
CA VAL A 483 -26.21 4.77 9.85
C VAL A 483 -25.83 4.74 11.32
N ARG A 484 -24.95 5.66 11.73
CA ARG A 484 -24.45 5.75 13.11
C ARG A 484 -24.69 7.14 13.66
N ASN A 485 -25.22 7.22 14.87
CA ASN A 485 -25.44 8.49 15.54
C ASN A 485 -24.08 9.12 15.91
N ASP A 486 -23.90 10.39 15.54
CA ASP A 486 -22.72 11.18 15.87
C ASP A 486 -23.18 12.58 16.30
N PRO A 487 -23.04 12.96 17.59
CA PRO A 487 -23.52 14.23 18.09
C PRO A 487 -22.72 15.44 17.61
N LYS A 488 -21.58 15.22 16.94
CA LYS A 488 -20.73 16.29 16.39
C LYS A 488 -20.97 16.54 14.90
N ILE A 489 -21.61 15.60 14.20
CA ILE A 489 -21.76 15.65 12.75
C ILE A 489 -23.25 15.65 12.39
N PRO A 490 -23.75 16.64 11.62
CA PRO A 490 -25.15 16.73 11.22
C PRO A 490 -25.67 15.45 10.56
N GLU A 491 -26.98 15.21 10.68
CA GLU A 491 -27.66 14.10 10.01
C GLU A 491 -27.41 14.13 8.49
N ASN A 492 -27.33 12.95 7.87
CA ASN A 492 -27.14 12.74 6.42
C ASN A 492 -25.77 13.14 5.85
N GLN A 493 -24.79 13.42 6.70
CA GLN A 493 -23.38 13.55 6.28
C GLN A 493 -22.61 12.25 6.42
N ILE A 494 -21.67 12.01 5.51
CA ILE A 494 -20.82 10.81 5.52
C ILE A 494 -19.72 10.98 6.57
N ILE A 495 -19.66 10.06 7.54
CA ILE A 495 -18.67 10.05 8.62
C ILE A 495 -17.57 9.00 8.39
N GLY A 496 -17.88 7.97 7.60
CA GLY A 496 -16.95 6.91 7.21
C GLY A 496 -17.12 6.55 5.75
N GLN A 497 -16.04 6.15 5.10
CA GLN A 497 -16.07 5.58 3.76
C GLN A 497 -15.14 4.37 3.72
N ASP A 498 -15.54 3.36 2.99
CA ASP A 498 -14.78 2.17 2.65
C ASP A 498 -15.08 1.80 1.19
N PRO A 499 -14.08 1.73 0.30
CA PRO A 499 -12.65 1.90 0.56
C PRO A 499 -12.22 3.31 0.98
N LYS A 500 -11.06 3.43 1.64
CA LYS A 500 -10.51 4.71 2.10
C LYS A 500 -10.21 5.63 0.92
N VAL A 501 -10.14 6.94 1.19
CA VAL A 501 -9.66 7.93 0.21
C VAL A 501 -8.33 7.48 -0.41
N ASP A 502 -8.15 7.77 -1.69
CA ASP A 502 -6.98 7.42 -2.51
C ASP A 502 -6.79 5.91 -2.74
N THR A 503 -7.68 5.06 -2.22
CA THR A 503 -7.69 3.63 -2.57
C THR A 503 -8.06 3.50 -4.03
N GLN A 504 -7.33 2.67 -4.76
CA GLN A 504 -7.65 2.36 -6.15
C GLN A 504 -8.71 1.26 -6.20
N VAL A 505 -9.86 1.58 -6.78
CA VAL A 505 -10.95 0.63 -6.98
C VAL A 505 -11.27 0.51 -8.46
N ARG A 506 -11.94 -0.56 -8.86
CA ARG A 506 -12.32 -0.76 -10.25
C ARG A 506 -13.47 0.18 -10.60
N SER A 507 -13.56 0.64 -11.85
CA SER A 507 -14.80 1.26 -12.35
C SER A 507 -15.99 0.31 -12.12
N GLY A 508 -17.12 0.82 -11.66
CA GLY A 508 -18.29 0.05 -11.23
C GLY A 508 -18.27 -0.38 -9.76
N SER A 509 -17.18 -0.15 -9.03
CA SER A 509 -17.07 -0.55 -7.61
C SER A 509 -17.99 0.28 -6.72
N THR A 510 -18.48 -0.36 -5.66
CA THR A 510 -19.32 0.27 -4.65
C THR A 510 -18.48 0.84 -3.52
N ILE A 511 -18.66 2.12 -3.24
CA ILE A 511 -18.13 2.80 -2.05
C ILE A 511 -19.18 2.68 -0.95
N ALA A 512 -18.88 1.85 0.04
CA ALA A 512 -19.65 1.73 1.27
C ALA A 512 -19.41 2.97 2.14
N VAL A 513 -20.48 3.64 2.56
CA VAL A 513 -20.39 4.81 3.43
C VAL A 513 -21.13 4.59 4.74
N VAL A 514 -20.56 5.12 5.81
CA VAL A 514 -21.22 5.27 7.11
C VAL A 514 -21.75 6.69 7.18
N VAL A 515 -23.06 6.82 7.41
CA VAL A 515 -23.76 8.11 7.43
C VAL A 515 -24.11 8.48 8.86
N SER A 516 -23.96 9.76 9.21
CA SER A 516 -24.38 10.28 10.50
C SER A 516 -25.91 10.25 10.62
N GLY A 517 -26.40 9.62 11.68
CA GLY A 517 -27.78 9.75 12.16
C GLY A 517 -28.01 11.04 12.97
N GLY A 518 -27.04 11.94 13.01
CA GLY A 518 -27.06 13.14 13.85
C GLY A 518 -26.87 12.82 15.33
N ILE A 519 -27.38 13.68 16.21
CA ILE A 519 -27.32 13.52 17.67
C ILE A 519 -27.95 12.22 18.18
N GLY A 520 -28.71 11.50 17.35
CA GLY A 520 -29.42 10.28 17.71
C GLY A 520 -30.65 10.56 18.58
N GLN A 521 -31.51 9.56 18.72
CA GLN A 521 -32.66 9.62 19.63
C GLN A 521 -32.44 8.66 20.80
N ALA A 522 -32.66 9.16 22.01
CA ALA A 522 -32.86 8.39 23.22
C ALA A 522 -34.37 8.31 23.50
N THR A 523 -34.80 7.35 24.30
CA THR A 523 -36.11 7.46 24.95
C THR A 523 -35.94 8.15 26.29
N VAL A 524 -36.92 8.96 26.69
CA VAL A 524 -36.93 9.54 28.03
C VAL A 524 -37.00 8.39 29.05
N PRO A 525 -35.96 8.20 29.90
CA PRO A 525 -35.91 7.05 30.78
C PRO A 525 -36.92 7.19 31.93
N ASN A 526 -37.39 6.06 32.45
CA ASN A 526 -38.31 6.07 33.57
C ASN A 526 -37.60 6.43 34.89
N ILE A 527 -37.76 7.69 35.29
CA ILE A 527 -37.27 8.26 36.55
C ILE A 527 -38.40 8.60 37.53
N GLN A 528 -39.63 8.16 37.25
CA GLN A 528 -40.79 8.45 38.09
C GLN A 528 -40.57 7.92 39.51
N GLY A 529 -40.88 8.74 40.52
CA GLY A 529 -40.71 8.41 41.94
C GLY A 529 -39.27 8.48 42.46
N GLN A 530 -38.27 8.71 41.60
CA GLN A 530 -36.90 8.92 42.05
C GLN A 530 -36.75 10.26 42.78
N VAL A 531 -35.75 10.34 43.67
CA VAL A 531 -35.37 11.59 44.33
C VAL A 531 -34.78 12.54 43.27
N SER A 532 -35.19 13.81 43.30
CA SER A 532 -34.82 14.83 42.31
C SER A 532 -33.31 14.92 42.02
N THR A 533 -32.46 14.81 43.03
CA THR A 533 -30.99 14.84 42.88
C THR A 533 -30.45 13.62 42.12
N ALA A 534 -30.98 12.43 42.39
CA ALA A 534 -30.60 11.20 41.70
C ALA A 534 -31.09 11.21 40.25
N ALA A 535 -32.31 11.68 40.02
CA ALA A 535 -32.87 11.83 38.67
C ALA A 535 -32.09 12.83 37.83
N LEU A 536 -31.70 13.97 38.42
CA LEU A 536 -30.87 14.98 37.76
C LEU A 536 -29.52 14.40 37.33
N GLN A 537 -28.82 13.75 38.26
CA GLN A 537 -27.52 13.14 37.99
C GLN A 537 -27.61 12.07 36.89
N PHE A 538 -28.66 11.24 36.93
CA PHE A 538 -28.89 10.20 35.94
C PHE A 538 -29.12 10.77 34.54
N LEU A 539 -29.99 11.78 34.40
CA LEU A 539 -30.31 12.41 33.12
C LEU A 539 -29.14 13.23 32.53
N GLN A 540 -28.32 13.86 33.37
CA GLN A 540 -27.17 14.64 32.94
C GLN A 540 -25.93 13.79 32.65
N SER A 541 -25.88 12.55 33.13
CA SER A 541 -24.76 11.63 32.88
C SER A 541 -24.80 11.01 31.49
N ALA A 542 -23.64 10.55 31.01
CA ALA A 542 -23.56 9.76 29.79
C ALA A 542 -24.34 8.43 29.95
N PRO A 543 -25.07 7.96 28.93
CA PRO A 543 -25.08 8.46 27.55
C PRO A 543 -26.05 9.61 27.26
N TYR A 544 -26.95 9.97 28.19
CA TYR A 544 -28.08 10.87 27.94
C TYR A 544 -27.70 12.34 27.79
N ASN A 545 -26.88 12.85 28.72
CA ASN A 545 -26.37 14.23 28.74
C ASN A 545 -27.45 15.32 28.57
N PHE A 546 -28.68 15.10 29.04
CA PHE A 546 -29.79 16.04 28.84
C PHE A 546 -29.59 17.37 29.58
N ILE A 547 -30.14 18.45 29.01
CA ILE A 547 -30.20 19.75 29.67
C ILE A 547 -31.46 19.79 30.55
N VAL A 548 -31.30 19.49 31.83
CA VAL A 548 -32.44 19.34 32.75
C VAL A 548 -32.88 20.69 33.35
N THR A 549 -34.17 20.99 33.23
CA THR A 549 -34.84 22.09 33.94
C THR A 549 -35.79 21.51 34.98
N LEU A 550 -35.77 22.03 36.21
CA LEU A 550 -36.68 21.58 37.27
C LEU A 550 -37.91 22.48 37.35
N ALA A 551 -39.09 21.88 37.45
CA ALA A 551 -40.35 22.56 37.73
C ALA A 551 -41.04 21.90 38.93
N GLU A 552 -41.74 22.68 39.75
CA GLU A 552 -42.49 22.15 40.90
C GLU A 552 -43.97 21.99 40.58
N GLU A 553 -44.55 20.85 40.93
CA GLU A 553 -45.97 20.54 40.74
C GLU A 553 -46.56 19.97 42.05
N ALA A 554 -47.79 20.35 42.39
CA ALA A 554 -48.48 19.82 43.57
C ALA A 554 -48.94 18.40 43.29
N ASN A 555 -48.62 17.46 44.18
CA ASN A 555 -49.05 16.07 44.03
C ASN A 555 -49.22 15.42 45.41
N ALA A 556 -50.43 14.94 45.69
CA ALA A 556 -50.80 14.36 46.99
C ALA A 556 -50.34 12.90 47.18
N THR A 557 -50.00 12.20 46.10
CA THR A 557 -49.59 10.79 46.13
C THR A 557 -48.08 10.59 46.04
N VAL A 558 -47.35 11.56 45.50
CA VAL A 558 -45.89 11.53 45.35
C VAL A 558 -45.23 12.40 46.43
N GLU A 559 -44.35 11.80 47.24
CA GLU A 559 -43.63 12.52 48.32
C GLU A 559 -42.88 13.76 47.81
N LYS A 560 -42.81 14.80 48.64
CA LYS A 560 -42.06 16.02 48.35
C LYS A 560 -40.61 15.71 47.97
N GLY A 561 -40.13 16.32 46.88
CA GLY A 561 -38.75 16.18 46.40
C GLY A 561 -38.53 15.02 45.42
N ARG A 562 -39.58 14.26 45.07
CA ARG A 562 -39.54 13.17 44.09
C ARG A 562 -40.15 13.57 42.74
N VAL A 563 -39.70 12.90 41.67
CA VAL A 563 -40.16 13.15 40.30
C VAL A 563 -41.58 12.61 40.09
N ILE A 564 -42.46 13.46 39.57
CA ILE A 564 -43.84 13.13 39.19
C ILE A 564 -43.88 12.65 37.74
N ARG A 565 -43.33 13.46 36.83
CA ARG A 565 -43.35 13.26 35.37
C ARG A 565 -42.26 14.10 34.71
N THR A 566 -42.08 13.92 33.41
CA THR A 566 -41.17 14.70 32.57
C THR A 566 -41.90 15.29 31.37
N GLU A 567 -41.28 16.29 30.73
CA GLU A 567 -41.68 16.81 29.43
C GLU A 567 -40.43 16.99 28.55
N PRO A 568 -40.28 16.26 27.43
CA PRO A 568 -41.16 15.20 26.88
C PRO A 568 -41.48 14.05 27.84
N ALA A 569 -42.58 13.34 27.60
CA ALA A 569 -43.10 12.33 28.53
C ALA A 569 -42.18 11.10 28.61
N ILE A 570 -42.24 10.38 29.74
CA ILE A 570 -41.45 9.16 29.95
C ILE A 570 -41.76 8.15 28.84
N GLY A 571 -40.71 7.63 28.20
CA GLY A 571 -40.79 6.71 27.07
C GLY A 571 -40.84 7.39 25.70
N GLU A 572 -41.03 8.70 25.60
CA GLU A 572 -41.02 9.41 24.31
C GLU A 572 -39.60 9.50 23.73
N PRO A 573 -39.45 9.40 22.39
CA PRO A 573 -38.18 9.63 21.73
C PRO A 573 -37.79 11.11 21.82
N ILE A 574 -36.60 11.38 22.30
CA ILE A 574 -36.00 12.70 22.44
C ILE A 574 -34.55 12.65 21.98
N ALA A 575 -34.08 13.70 21.33
CA ALA A 575 -32.70 13.72 20.87
C ALA A 575 -31.72 13.87 22.05
N PHE A 576 -30.58 13.18 22.01
CA PHE A 576 -29.56 13.28 23.07
C PHE A 576 -29.14 14.74 23.31
N GLY A 577 -28.92 15.13 24.57
CA GLY A 577 -28.54 16.50 24.90
C GLY A 577 -29.65 17.55 24.79
N SER A 578 -30.88 17.16 24.40
CA SER A 578 -32.02 18.08 24.36
C SER A 578 -32.46 18.54 25.75
N PRO A 579 -33.16 19.69 25.85
CA PRO A 579 -33.77 20.12 27.08
C PRO A 579 -34.90 19.18 27.51
N ILE A 580 -34.94 18.85 28.79
CA ILE A 580 -36.03 18.08 29.43
C ILE A 580 -36.47 18.79 30.70
N ILE A 581 -37.79 18.93 30.88
CA ILE A 581 -38.36 19.48 32.11
C ILE A 581 -38.72 18.32 33.03
N VAL A 582 -38.20 18.33 34.26
CA VAL A 582 -38.52 17.35 35.30
C VAL A 582 -39.43 17.99 36.32
N PHE A 583 -40.66 17.48 36.43
CA PHE A 583 -41.65 17.97 37.39
C PHE A 583 -41.46 17.25 38.71
N ILE A 584 -41.08 17.99 39.75
CA ILE A 584 -40.84 17.51 41.11
C ILE A 584 -42.06 17.81 41.97
N SER A 585 -42.46 16.84 42.80
CA SER A 585 -43.52 17.04 43.78
C SER A 585 -43.08 18.04 44.84
N LYS A 586 -43.89 19.09 45.02
CA LYS A 586 -43.79 19.96 46.22
C LYS A 586 -44.58 19.40 47.43
N GLY A 587 -45.14 18.20 47.31
CA GLY A 587 -46.05 17.56 48.26
C GLY A 587 -47.51 17.93 48.01
N GLY A 588 -48.42 17.25 48.70
CA GLY A 588 -49.84 17.58 48.71
C GLY A 588 -50.14 18.73 49.67
N THR A 589 -51.38 19.22 49.60
CA THR A 589 -51.88 20.17 50.60
C THR A 589 -52.11 19.39 51.88
N LYS A 590 -51.36 19.71 52.94
CA LYS A 590 -51.58 19.11 54.25
C LYS A 590 -52.73 19.81 54.95
N VAL A 591 -53.60 19.03 55.58
CA VAL A 591 -54.71 19.47 56.39
C VAL A 591 -54.48 19.00 57.82
N THR A 592 -54.91 19.81 58.78
CA THR A 592 -54.74 19.49 60.19
C THR A 592 -55.86 18.57 60.63
N MET A 593 -55.52 17.43 61.23
CA MET A 593 -56.51 16.47 61.74
C MET A 593 -57.38 17.14 62.82
N PRO A 594 -58.71 17.25 62.62
CA PRO A 594 -59.61 17.82 63.62
C PRO A 594 -59.81 16.86 64.81
N GLN A 595 -60.31 17.40 65.92
CA GLN A 595 -60.76 16.60 67.07
C GLN A 595 -62.19 16.13 66.84
N VAL A 596 -62.37 14.83 66.65
CA VAL A 596 -63.66 14.19 66.36
C VAL A 596 -64.05 13.11 67.37
N GLU A 597 -63.17 12.78 68.33
CA GLU A 597 -63.51 11.91 69.45
C GLU A 597 -64.62 12.50 70.33
N GLY A 598 -65.57 11.65 70.73
CA GLY A 598 -66.75 12.05 71.50
C GLY A 598 -67.85 12.75 70.69
N LEU A 599 -67.63 13.07 69.42
CA LEU A 599 -68.68 13.55 68.50
C LEU A 599 -69.55 12.39 68.01
N THR A 600 -70.75 12.72 67.51
CA THR A 600 -71.59 11.76 66.79
C THR A 600 -70.93 11.33 65.48
N GLU A 601 -71.24 10.13 64.97
CA GLU A 601 -70.71 9.67 63.68
C GLU A 601 -70.99 10.69 62.56
N ALA A 602 -72.18 11.28 62.55
CA ALA A 602 -72.59 12.27 61.55
C ALA A 602 -71.74 13.55 61.61
N ASP A 603 -71.51 14.09 62.80
CA ASP A 603 -70.72 15.31 62.99
C ASP A 603 -69.23 15.07 62.67
N ALA A 604 -68.69 13.92 63.10
CA ALA A 604 -67.32 13.53 62.82
C ALA A 604 -67.08 13.39 61.30
N ARG A 605 -68.04 12.77 60.59
CA ARG A 605 -68.00 12.62 59.13
C ARG A 605 -68.05 13.98 58.44
N ALA A 606 -68.91 14.89 58.89
CA ALA A 606 -69.01 16.24 58.36
C ALA A 606 -67.72 17.05 58.56
N GLN A 607 -67.14 17.01 59.77
CA GLN A 607 -65.90 17.73 60.07
C GLN A 607 -64.70 17.22 59.27
N LEU A 608 -64.54 15.90 59.14
CA LEU A 608 -63.47 15.32 58.32
C LEU A 608 -63.63 15.67 56.84
N THR A 609 -64.85 15.57 56.32
CA THR A 609 -65.13 15.93 54.91
C THR A 609 -64.89 17.41 54.65
N ALA A 610 -65.20 18.30 55.62
CA ALA A 610 -65.00 19.74 55.49
C ALA A 610 -63.52 20.13 55.37
N VAL A 611 -62.61 19.39 56.01
CA VAL A 611 -61.15 19.56 55.84
C VAL A 611 -60.59 18.68 54.71
N GLY A 612 -61.46 18.05 53.91
CA GLY A 612 -61.05 17.25 52.75
C GLY A 612 -60.49 15.87 53.10
N LEU A 613 -60.78 15.30 54.27
CA LEU A 613 -60.40 13.94 54.66
C LEU A 613 -61.57 12.96 54.46
N THR A 614 -61.25 11.69 54.18
CA THR A 614 -62.26 10.64 53.94
C THR A 614 -62.44 9.77 55.19
N PRO A 615 -63.61 9.70 55.83
CA PRO A 615 -63.81 8.86 57.02
C PRO A 615 -64.03 7.37 56.68
N ASP A 616 -63.20 6.50 57.26
CA ASP A 616 -63.33 5.03 57.25
C ASP A 616 -63.87 4.56 58.62
N VAL A 617 -65.17 4.29 58.70
CA VAL A 617 -65.84 3.97 59.98
C VAL A 617 -65.84 2.46 60.24
N LYS A 618 -65.26 2.06 61.37
CA LYS A 618 -65.39 0.73 61.96
C LYS A 618 -66.26 0.80 63.20
N TYR A 619 -67.12 -0.19 63.37
CA TYR A 619 -67.98 -0.27 64.54
C TYR A 619 -67.36 -1.18 65.61
N GLN A 620 -67.44 -0.73 66.86
CA GLN A 620 -67.10 -1.53 68.04
C GLN A 620 -68.35 -1.71 68.89
N GLU A 621 -68.67 -2.95 69.25
CA GLU A 621 -69.80 -3.24 70.12
C GLU A 621 -69.55 -2.65 71.51
N VAL A 622 -70.53 -1.91 72.01
CA VAL A 622 -70.56 -1.36 73.37
C VAL A 622 -71.83 -1.81 74.08
N PRO A 623 -71.81 -1.97 75.42
CA PRO A 623 -73.01 -2.33 76.18
C PRO A 623 -74.18 -1.38 75.94
N SER A 624 -75.41 -1.88 76.01
CA SER A 624 -76.61 -1.05 75.92
C SER A 624 -76.59 0.07 76.98
N GLY A 625 -76.87 1.31 76.57
CA GLY A 625 -76.82 2.50 77.43
C GLY A 625 -75.42 3.09 77.64
N ASN A 626 -74.38 2.59 76.95
CA ASN A 626 -73.04 3.17 77.01
C ASN A 626 -73.04 4.59 76.43
N VAL A 627 -72.32 5.50 77.10
CA VAL A 627 -72.19 6.92 76.69
C VAL A 627 -71.58 7.11 75.29
N ASN A 628 -70.91 6.08 74.77
CA ASN A 628 -70.26 6.06 73.46
C ASN A 628 -71.12 5.42 72.35
N ASP A 629 -72.35 4.98 72.63
CA ASP A 629 -73.26 4.50 71.58
C ASP A 629 -73.56 5.62 70.57
N GLY A 630 -73.31 5.35 69.29
CA GLY A 630 -73.42 6.32 68.19
C GLY A 630 -72.33 7.40 68.14
N LYS A 631 -71.31 7.33 69.00
CA LYS A 631 -70.21 8.31 69.07
C LYS A 631 -68.86 7.70 68.69
N VAL A 632 -67.94 8.55 68.24
CA VAL A 632 -66.55 8.17 67.96
C VAL A 632 -65.82 7.87 69.27
N VAL A 633 -65.45 6.60 69.46
CA VAL A 633 -64.66 6.09 70.58
C VAL A 633 -63.19 6.44 70.41
N THR A 634 -62.66 6.27 69.20
CA THR A 634 -61.28 6.63 68.86
C THR A 634 -61.18 7.17 67.43
N GLN A 635 -60.38 8.21 67.25
CA GLN A 635 -59.92 8.64 65.94
C GLN A 635 -58.53 8.03 65.72
N GLY A 636 -58.36 7.15 64.73
CA GLY A 636 -57.11 6.40 64.51
C GLY A 636 -55.88 7.26 64.16
N THR A 637 -56.00 8.59 64.15
CA THR A 637 -54.91 9.55 64.00
C THR A 637 -55.15 10.74 64.93
N ASP A 638 -54.16 11.06 65.74
CA ASP A 638 -54.24 12.12 66.76
C ASP A 638 -54.56 13.47 66.11
N SER A 639 -55.37 14.29 66.78
CA SER A 639 -55.62 15.66 66.30
C SER A 639 -54.36 16.50 66.27
N GLY A 640 -54.36 17.52 65.40
CA GLY A 640 -53.20 18.38 65.22
C GLY A 640 -52.14 17.76 64.30
N THR A 641 -52.21 16.46 64.04
CA THR A 641 -51.37 15.78 63.05
C THR A 641 -51.63 16.35 61.67
N GLN A 642 -50.56 16.67 60.92
CA GLN A 642 -50.64 17.11 59.54
C GLN A 642 -50.80 15.90 58.62
N ILE A 643 -51.94 15.78 57.97
CA ILE A 643 -52.31 14.66 57.09
C ILE A 643 -52.50 15.20 55.67
N GLU A 644 -52.14 14.43 54.64
CA GLU A 644 -52.40 14.81 53.25
C GLU A 644 -53.92 14.91 53.00
N ALA A 645 -54.37 16.00 52.38
CA ALA A 645 -55.76 16.16 51.97
C ALA A 645 -56.19 14.97 51.09
N GLY A 646 -57.39 14.43 51.34
CA GLY A 646 -57.96 13.26 50.68
C GLY A 646 -57.69 11.93 51.38
N SER A 647 -56.78 11.89 52.37
CA SER A 647 -56.44 10.66 53.10
C SER A 647 -57.64 10.05 53.82
N SER A 648 -57.65 8.72 53.90
CA SER A 648 -58.64 7.98 54.67
C SER A 648 -58.26 7.96 56.15
N VAL A 649 -59.18 8.35 57.04
CA VAL A 649 -58.98 8.35 58.49
C VAL A 649 -59.93 7.36 59.12
N ARG A 650 -59.35 6.39 59.84
CA ARG A 650 -60.13 5.37 60.54
C ARG A 650 -60.81 5.96 61.78
N LEU A 651 -62.12 5.79 61.87
CA LEU A 651 -62.90 6.09 63.06
C LEU A 651 -63.45 4.81 63.67
N THR A 652 -63.36 4.67 64.99
CA THR A 652 -64.05 3.59 65.71
C THR A 652 -65.30 4.18 66.35
N VAL A 653 -66.49 3.75 65.94
CA VAL A 653 -67.77 4.22 66.45
C VAL A 653 -68.40 3.15 67.34
N GLY A 654 -68.85 3.54 68.53
CA GLY A 654 -69.55 2.65 69.44
C GLY A 654 -70.91 2.28 68.85
N ARG A 655 -71.21 0.98 68.80
CA ARG A 655 -72.52 0.46 68.42
C ARG A 655 -73.09 -0.31 69.60
N GLY A 656 -74.17 0.20 70.18
CA GLY A 656 -74.92 -0.47 71.23
C GLY A 656 -75.39 -1.83 70.75
N VAL A 657 -74.99 -2.90 71.44
CA VAL A 657 -75.59 -4.22 71.26
C VAL A 657 -76.82 -4.30 72.16
N VAL A 658 -77.97 -4.53 71.53
CA VAL A 658 -79.19 -4.92 72.24
C VAL A 658 -78.96 -6.36 72.69
N THR A 659 -78.68 -6.57 73.97
CA THR A 659 -78.69 -7.91 74.53
C THR A 659 -80.11 -8.48 74.33
N PRO A 660 -80.27 -9.64 73.67
CA PRO A 660 -81.58 -10.24 73.44
C PRO A 660 -82.31 -10.62 74.72
#